data_AF-A0A5D6XN61-F1
#
_entry.id   AF-A0A5D6XN61-F1
#
_cell.length_a   1.000
_cell.length_b   1.000
_cell.length_c   1.000
_cell.angle_alpha   90.00
_cell.angle_beta   90.00
_cell.angle_gamma   90.00
#
_symmetry.space_group_name_H-M   'P 1'
#
loop_
_entity.id
_entity.type
_entity.pdbx_description
1 polymer ?
#
loop_
_entity_poly.entity_id
_entity_poly.type
_entity_poly.pdbx_seq_one_letter_code
_entity_poly.pdbx_strand_id
1 'polypeptide(L)'
;MQLVSTGSLRPTLSPGCPAAIRALALQCLSLRPEDRPSSVEVTLELRSYKKVIVYSSNTSSSNTMKKLLLSPRHPPLVARWRRQCFEGLMQWERALRLVFVQAPAFVFERFEGSRKLVSFFFVYVMLQNMSSIVTMPFAQAFCVLFVYVSVMGIVLQFGRATWILTWQSTQNFPLIRRIIACECRPQAVIITVALPMLLLLPSLILVPSGCGESLLAGSAWAKAMCEQSYLKFLTEKHPVFQRALRISTAITIVQFIQLCLEILPRWRSALSGLPAASTFVLGGWLVALNVAGGMWSVEWVARHFSYKLTPLSDLSAFQWEVYGMALLIAWILWFLAVACHTFENVAACEPSQKQLAGFFERLKYTFVFAQAIVFVRACVHPSMGFVHAQLELTIINLLLPSIYVVSLIMLRLLLLLNAKSIAVTVPLALGVGGAIFYGSRKTARPHPFIVVSLFLFDIFLRWYAAMPGMGRLPTSLQQLLKQTNANTRRPFAGHKSAKLVVSLALAILLAFVGALSSFSILSVLQKSAKWFPDATSVVISTDAIHIHHTAIVKLDLGLAATPGDALRVDTPNYASCTNRFNGLSLIDLGLLAEAAYFNPASTDAADYVAAVFAGTFPAAAVRYPALNTKTGSKLDFFETHFPSLNTSVIAVRGTDVWRFTDFIEDVKMFFEPVVFAILSAIFPTIRIWPDVTFSTLIELYSELISLCGLRHESWYYHELLDYVASIRDREVLLTGHSMGGGIARLVGSILGKPSITFSPPGFVQSYSKLVHDIGGKATKVNRASIHHHSVAVIPEYDPVTMIDVQAGMVQKISCDTPNLSMQLSCHMLEGTICNLLENCGDPRGRISACRFEHKIASVTDDMLPKLAAVLSPEVLVTMAVTAAILLSTFLRRKSSSVTAPAASPSHRRGRPSPSPGGGRRRGYIRRNSVI
;
A
#
# COMPACT_ATOMS: atom_id res chain seq x y z
N MET A 1 1.44 42.22 -37.10
CA MET A 1 0.05 41.76 -37.36
C MET A 1 -0.84 42.90 -37.87
N GLN A 2 -0.99 44.01 -37.13
CA GLN A 2 -1.94 45.09 -37.47
C GLN A 2 -1.84 45.59 -38.93
N LEU A 3 -0.62 45.83 -39.44
CA LEU A 3 -0.36 46.22 -40.84
C LEU A 3 -0.73 45.17 -41.91
N VAL A 4 -0.82 43.89 -41.54
CA VAL A 4 -1.23 42.81 -42.45
C VAL A 4 -2.76 42.70 -42.47
N SER A 5 -3.41 42.84 -41.31
CA SER A 5 -4.88 42.89 -41.20
C SER A 5 -5.52 44.13 -41.83
N THR A 6 -4.79 45.23 -41.99
CA THR A 6 -5.23 46.43 -42.71
C THR A 6 -4.86 46.42 -44.20
N GLY A 7 -4.20 45.36 -44.69
CA GLY A 7 -3.77 45.24 -46.09
C GLY A 7 -2.57 46.11 -46.48
N SER A 8 -2.03 46.91 -45.55
CA SER A 8 -0.91 47.82 -45.73
C SER A 8 0.42 47.11 -46.02
N LEU A 9 0.54 45.84 -45.61
CA LEU A 9 1.69 44.98 -45.84
C LEU A 9 1.21 43.61 -46.38
N ARG A 10 1.51 43.30 -47.65
CA ARG A 10 1.20 42.01 -48.27
C ARG A 10 2.47 41.15 -48.40
N PRO A 11 2.42 39.84 -48.08
CA PRO A 11 3.57 38.96 -48.26
C PRO A 11 3.85 38.68 -49.74
N THR A 12 5.10 38.83 -50.16
CA THR A 12 5.56 38.43 -51.49
C THR A 12 5.75 36.92 -51.56
N LEU A 13 5.04 36.27 -52.48
CA LEU A 13 5.17 34.83 -52.74
C LEU A 13 6.23 34.60 -53.84
N SER A 14 7.09 33.59 -53.65
CA SER A 14 8.18 33.26 -54.58
C SER A 14 7.67 33.02 -56.00
N PRO A 15 8.41 33.44 -57.06
CA PRO A 15 8.03 33.16 -58.45
C PRO A 15 7.98 31.66 -58.79
N GLY A 16 8.68 30.81 -58.02
CA GLY A 16 8.57 29.35 -58.12
C GLY A 16 7.35 28.74 -57.41
N CYS A 17 6.46 29.55 -56.83
CA CYS A 17 5.26 29.05 -56.16
C CYS A 17 4.21 28.59 -57.19
N PRO A 18 3.72 27.34 -57.13
CA PRO A 18 2.70 26.85 -58.06
C PRO A 18 1.43 27.70 -58.04
N ALA A 19 0.87 28.00 -59.22
CA ALA A 19 -0.24 28.95 -59.38
C ALA A 19 -1.45 28.64 -58.48
N ALA A 20 -1.82 27.37 -58.32
CA ALA A 20 -2.92 26.94 -57.44
C ALA A 20 -2.65 27.25 -55.95
N ILE A 21 -1.44 26.95 -55.45
CA ILE A 21 -1.05 27.29 -54.07
C ILE A 21 -1.00 28.81 -53.89
N ARG A 22 -0.49 29.54 -54.89
CA ARG A 22 -0.43 31.00 -54.88
C ARG A 22 -1.83 31.63 -54.81
N ALA A 23 -2.79 31.10 -55.57
CA ALA A 23 -4.18 31.55 -55.54
C ALA A 23 -4.84 31.29 -54.18
N LEU A 24 -4.73 30.05 -53.66
CA LEU A 24 -5.28 29.67 -52.35
C LEU A 24 -4.67 30.52 -51.21
N ALA A 25 -3.36 30.77 -51.25
CA ALA A 25 -2.68 31.63 -50.28
C ALA A 25 -3.18 33.08 -50.33
N LEU A 26 -3.48 33.61 -51.52
CA LEU A 26 -4.05 34.96 -51.69
C LEU A 26 -5.50 35.05 -51.22
N GLN A 27 -6.33 34.02 -51.42
CA GLN A 27 -7.70 33.95 -50.87
C GLN A 27 -7.70 33.90 -49.34
N CYS A 28 -6.85 33.07 -48.72
CA CYS A 28 -6.65 33.06 -47.27
C CYS A 28 -6.19 34.42 -46.70
N LEU A 29 -5.60 35.29 -47.54
CA LEU A 29 -5.16 36.63 -47.19
C LEU A 29 -6.15 37.73 -47.61
N SER A 30 -7.37 37.40 -48.06
CA SER A 30 -8.38 38.42 -48.37
C SER A 30 -8.72 39.25 -47.12
N LEU A 31 -8.97 40.54 -47.31
CA LEU A 31 -9.39 41.45 -46.24
C LEU A 31 -10.87 41.25 -45.87
N ARG A 32 -11.68 40.81 -46.85
CA ARG A 32 -13.08 40.44 -46.69
C ARG A 32 -13.19 39.04 -46.08
N PRO A 33 -13.85 38.87 -44.92
CA PRO A 33 -14.03 37.56 -44.29
C PRO A 33 -14.73 36.53 -45.20
N GLU A 34 -15.71 36.97 -45.98
CA GLU A 34 -16.52 36.18 -46.92
C GLU A 34 -15.72 35.54 -48.07
N ASP A 35 -14.58 36.14 -48.45
CA ASP A 35 -13.69 35.61 -49.50
C ASP A 35 -12.67 34.57 -48.97
N ARG A 36 -12.64 34.33 -47.65
CA ARG A 36 -11.67 33.42 -47.04
C ARG A 36 -12.22 31.99 -47.01
N PRO A 37 -11.53 31.01 -47.61
CA PRO A 37 -11.95 29.62 -47.57
C PRO A 37 -11.93 29.08 -46.14
N SER A 38 -12.89 28.22 -45.82
CA SER A 38 -12.92 27.49 -44.55
C SER A 38 -11.72 26.54 -44.43
N SER A 39 -11.42 26.14 -43.19
CA SER A 39 -10.34 25.16 -42.93
C SER A 39 -10.57 23.81 -43.62
N VAL A 40 -11.83 23.46 -43.92
CA VAL A 40 -12.21 22.26 -44.67
C VAL A 40 -11.88 22.42 -46.15
N GLU A 41 -12.25 23.54 -46.77
CA GLU A 41 -11.97 23.82 -48.18
C GLU A 41 -10.47 23.92 -48.46
N VAL A 42 -9.71 24.62 -47.61
CA VAL A 42 -8.23 24.65 -47.68
C VAL A 42 -7.65 23.24 -47.60
N THR A 43 -8.22 22.36 -46.78
CA THR A 43 -7.77 20.96 -46.66
C THR A 43 -8.12 20.13 -47.90
N LEU A 44 -9.26 20.39 -48.54
CA LEU A 44 -9.67 19.74 -49.78
C LEU A 44 -8.80 20.16 -50.97
N GLU A 45 -8.51 21.46 -51.12
CA GLU A 45 -7.64 21.95 -52.19
C GLU A 45 -6.17 21.48 -52.04
N LEU A 46 -5.63 21.50 -50.82
CA LEU A 46 -4.29 20.94 -50.60
C LEU A 46 -4.23 19.42 -50.84
N ARG A 47 -5.35 18.71 -50.68
CA ARG A 47 -5.46 17.28 -51.04
C ARG A 47 -5.63 17.07 -52.55
N SER A 48 -6.34 17.94 -53.27
CA SER A 48 -6.46 17.90 -54.74
C SER A 48 -5.07 18.07 -55.36
N TYR A 49 -4.34 19.10 -54.93
CA TYR A 49 -3.00 19.42 -55.41
C TYR A 49 -1.97 18.32 -55.11
N LYS A 50 -2.06 17.69 -53.93
CA LYS A 50 -1.20 16.54 -53.58
C LYS A 50 -1.40 15.34 -54.51
N LYS A 51 -2.63 15.08 -54.99
CA LYS A 51 -2.87 14.01 -55.97
C LYS A 51 -2.21 14.31 -57.32
N VAL A 52 -2.25 15.57 -57.76
CA VAL A 52 -1.63 16.00 -59.03
C VAL A 52 -0.10 15.82 -59.00
N ILE A 53 0.57 16.24 -57.92
CA ILE A 53 2.03 16.02 -57.77
C ILE A 53 2.39 14.53 -57.82
N VAL A 54 1.64 13.68 -57.13
CA VAL A 54 1.90 12.23 -57.08
C VAL A 54 1.70 11.56 -58.44
N TYR A 55 0.79 12.07 -59.28
CA TYR A 55 0.60 11.57 -60.64
C TYR A 55 1.75 12.00 -61.56
N SER A 56 2.17 13.28 -61.51
CA SER A 56 3.27 13.80 -62.32
C SER A 56 4.65 13.26 -61.91
N SER A 57 4.85 12.82 -60.66
CA SER A 57 6.10 12.15 -60.25
C SER A 57 6.23 10.70 -60.75
N ASN A 58 5.11 10.07 -61.14
CA ASN A 58 5.10 8.68 -61.62
C ASN A 58 5.33 8.57 -63.14
N THR A 59 5.16 9.65 -63.92
CA THR A 59 5.36 9.64 -65.37
C THR A 59 6.78 10.01 -65.81
N SER A 60 7.59 10.65 -64.96
CA SER A 60 8.95 11.09 -65.29
C SER A 60 10.05 10.04 -65.09
N SER A 61 9.74 8.87 -64.51
CA SER A 61 10.72 7.86 -64.09
C SER A 61 10.66 6.51 -64.87
N SER A 62 9.91 6.44 -65.98
CA SER A 62 9.63 5.17 -66.68
C SER A 62 10.24 4.99 -68.08
N ASN A 63 11.00 5.94 -68.64
CA ASN A 63 11.40 5.90 -70.06
C ASN A 63 12.91 5.73 -70.37
N THR A 64 13.79 5.54 -69.38
CA THR A 64 15.26 5.52 -69.64
C THR A 64 16.01 4.35 -68.98
N MET A 65 15.48 3.11 -69.03
CA MET A 65 16.31 1.88 -68.82
C MET A 65 15.61 0.55 -69.20
N LYS A 66 15.04 0.44 -70.41
CA LYS A 66 14.55 -0.86 -70.94
C LYS A 66 14.90 -1.11 -72.41
N LYS A 67 16.21 -1.20 -72.69
CA LYS A 67 16.73 -1.86 -73.90
C LYS A 67 18.20 -2.26 -73.69
N LEU A 68 18.44 -3.44 -73.09
CA LEU A 68 19.51 -4.39 -73.42
C LEU A 68 19.59 -5.54 -72.39
N LEU A 69 20.02 -6.69 -72.90
CA LEU A 69 20.37 -7.96 -72.22
C LEU A 69 19.23 -8.88 -71.74
N LEU A 70 19.13 -9.99 -72.49
CA LEU A 70 18.26 -11.15 -72.28
C LEU A 70 18.66 -12.00 -71.07
N SER A 71 17.67 -12.65 -70.45
CA SER A 71 17.63 -14.11 -70.17
C SER A 71 16.90 -14.42 -68.85
N PRO A 72 15.87 -15.28 -68.83
CA PRO A 72 15.13 -15.62 -67.63
C PRO A 72 15.85 -16.70 -66.82
N ARG A 73 16.93 -16.36 -66.11
CA ARG A 73 17.44 -17.22 -65.03
C ARG A 73 16.45 -17.18 -63.86
N HIS A 74 15.74 -18.29 -63.64
CA HIS A 74 14.96 -18.46 -62.41
C HIS A 74 15.86 -18.23 -61.19
N PRO A 75 15.43 -17.44 -60.19
CA PRO A 75 16.18 -17.34 -58.93
C PRO A 75 16.25 -18.73 -58.30
N PRO A 76 17.41 -19.14 -57.73
CA PRO A 76 17.55 -20.45 -57.12
C PRO A 76 16.49 -20.64 -56.02
N LEU A 77 16.06 -21.89 -55.80
CA LEU A 77 15.00 -22.23 -54.83
C LEU A 77 15.21 -21.52 -53.49
N VAL A 78 16.45 -21.51 -52.97
CA VAL A 78 16.86 -20.83 -51.74
C VAL A 78 16.51 -19.33 -51.74
N ALA A 79 16.66 -18.62 -52.86
CA ALA A 79 16.32 -17.19 -52.95
C ALA A 79 14.81 -16.94 -53.02
N ARG A 80 14.05 -17.83 -53.68
CA ARG A 80 12.58 -17.78 -53.70
C ARG A 80 11.99 -18.07 -52.30
N TRP A 81 12.53 -19.06 -51.61
CA TRP A 81 12.16 -19.43 -50.24
C TRP A 81 12.59 -18.40 -49.19
N ARG A 82 13.81 -17.85 -49.27
CA ARG A 82 14.26 -16.73 -48.40
C ARG A 82 13.30 -15.56 -48.48
N ARG A 83 12.80 -15.23 -49.68
CA ARG A 83 11.79 -14.20 -49.89
C ARG A 83 10.45 -14.56 -49.25
N GLN A 84 10.00 -15.81 -49.34
CA GLN A 84 8.76 -16.26 -48.67
C GLN A 84 8.86 -16.20 -47.14
N CYS A 85 9.95 -16.69 -46.54
CA CYS A 85 10.15 -16.60 -45.08
C CYS A 85 10.23 -15.14 -44.60
N PHE A 86 10.90 -14.27 -45.35
CA PHE A 86 10.99 -12.84 -45.03
C PHE A 86 9.64 -12.12 -45.18
N GLU A 87 8.86 -12.40 -46.24
CA GLU A 87 7.49 -11.87 -46.35
C GLU A 87 6.56 -12.43 -45.27
N GLY A 88 6.74 -13.67 -44.82
CA GLY A 88 6.02 -14.24 -43.67
C GLY A 88 6.30 -13.49 -42.36
N LEU A 89 7.58 -13.18 -42.08
CA LEU A 89 7.98 -12.30 -40.97
C LEU A 89 7.30 -10.92 -41.07
N MET A 90 7.16 -10.35 -42.27
CA MET A 90 6.49 -9.06 -42.50
C MET A 90 4.97 -9.11 -42.40
N GLN A 91 4.33 -10.22 -42.78
CA GLN A 91 2.90 -10.43 -42.57
C GLN A 91 2.60 -10.55 -41.06
N TRP A 92 3.45 -11.25 -40.32
CA TRP A 92 3.34 -11.35 -38.87
C TRP A 92 3.55 -10.00 -38.17
N GLU A 93 4.52 -9.18 -38.60
CA GLU A 93 4.66 -7.79 -38.11
C GLU A 93 3.34 -7.00 -38.22
N ARG A 94 2.64 -7.12 -39.36
CA ARG A 94 1.38 -6.41 -39.60
C ARG A 94 0.26 -6.92 -38.69
N ALA A 95 0.14 -8.24 -38.52
CA ALA A 95 -0.85 -8.84 -37.62
C ALA A 95 -0.61 -8.40 -36.17
N LEU A 96 0.64 -8.48 -35.69
CA LEU A 96 1.04 -8.03 -34.37
C LEU A 96 0.76 -6.53 -34.15
N ARG A 97 1.12 -5.66 -35.12
CA ARG A 97 0.83 -4.22 -35.02
C ARG A 97 -0.68 -3.92 -35.06
N LEU A 98 -1.48 -4.70 -35.79
CA LEU A 98 -2.93 -4.54 -35.81
C LEU A 98 -3.53 -4.84 -34.43
N VAL A 99 -3.17 -5.99 -33.84
CA VAL A 99 -3.67 -6.45 -32.54
C VAL A 99 -3.17 -5.58 -31.38
N PHE A 100 -1.85 -5.34 -31.30
CA PHE A 100 -1.25 -4.70 -30.11
C PHE A 100 -1.12 -3.18 -30.19
N VAL A 101 -1.32 -2.55 -31.36
CA VAL A 101 -1.15 -1.09 -31.54
C VAL A 101 -2.39 -0.42 -32.12
N GLN A 102 -3.00 -0.99 -33.17
CA GLN A 102 -4.14 -0.36 -33.85
C GLN A 102 -5.46 -0.58 -33.12
N ALA A 103 -5.76 -1.80 -32.66
CA ALA A 103 -7.00 -2.08 -31.94
C ALA A 103 -7.17 -1.26 -30.64
N PRO A 104 -6.14 -1.11 -29.77
CA PRO A 104 -6.22 -0.21 -28.61
C PRO A 104 -6.46 1.26 -28.98
N ALA A 105 -5.91 1.72 -30.11
CA ALA A 105 -6.10 3.09 -30.59
C ALA A 105 -7.52 3.34 -31.11
N PHE A 106 -8.14 2.34 -31.76
CA PHE A 106 -9.52 2.43 -32.25
C PHE A 106 -10.56 2.48 -31.12
N VAL A 107 -10.36 1.69 -30.05
CA VAL A 107 -11.26 1.69 -28.87
C VAL A 107 -11.25 3.04 -28.15
N PHE A 108 -10.13 3.76 -28.17
CA PHE A 108 -9.97 5.08 -27.55
C PHE A 108 -10.88 6.15 -28.17
N GLU A 109 -11.00 6.21 -29.50
CA GLU A 109 -11.81 7.21 -30.20
C GLU A 109 -13.33 7.06 -29.96
N ARG A 110 -13.77 5.97 -29.31
CA ARG A 110 -15.19 5.66 -29.09
C ARG A 110 -15.71 5.96 -27.68
N PHE A 111 -14.85 6.17 -26.67
CA PHE A 111 -15.24 6.28 -25.25
C PHE A 111 -14.56 7.44 -24.49
N GLU A 112 -14.94 8.69 -24.80
CA GLU A 112 -14.38 9.90 -24.16
C GLU A 112 -14.73 10.09 -22.66
N GLY A 113 -15.72 9.38 -22.12
CA GLY A 113 -16.26 9.63 -20.78
C GLY A 113 -15.43 9.11 -19.59
N SER A 114 -14.49 8.19 -19.82
CA SER A 114 -13.79 7.44 -18.74
C SER A 114 -12.75 8.26 -17.94
N ARG A 115 -12.40 9.45 -18.44
CA ARG A 115 -11.21 10.23 -18.05
C ARG A 115 -11.20 10.80 -16.61
N LYS A 116 -12.29 10.64 -15.83
CA LYS A 116 -12.44 11.22 -14.48
C LYS A 116 -12.32 10.22 -13.31
N LEU A 117 -12.47 8.91 -13.52
CA LEU A 117 -12.74 7.98 -12.42
C LEU A 117 -11.51 7.43 -11.67
N VAL A 118 -10.30 7.56 -12.24
CA VAL A 118 -9.12 6.78 -11.79
C VAL A 118 -8.23 7.52 -10.79
N SER A 119 -8.25 8.86 -10.75
CA SER A 119 -7.15 9.67 -10.18
C SER A 119 -7.00 9.71 -8.66
N PHE A 120 -7.84 9.04 -7.86
CA PHE A 120 -7.88 9.27 -6.40
C PHE A 120 -7.10 8.26 -5.55
N PHE A 121 -6.92 7.03 -6.01
CA PHE A 121 -6.84 5.84 -5.14
C PHE A 121 -5.62 5.63 -4.19
N PHE A 122 -4.47 6.32 -4.28
CA PHE A 122 -3.22 5.73 -3.72
C PHE A 122 -2.16 6.65 -3.04
N VAL A 123 -2.54 7.52 -2.10
CA VAL A 123 -1.57 8.37 -1.35
C VAL A 123 -1.24 7.89 0.08
N TYR A 124 -2.00 6.95 0.67
CA TYR A 124 -1.99 6.74 2.13
C TYR A 124 -1.43 5.38 2.63
N VAL A 125 -1.03 4.45 1.74
CA VAL A 125 -0.48 3.12 2.12
C VAL A 125 1.00 3.19 2.56
N MET A 126 1.39 4.23 3.30
CA MET A 126 2.80 4.59 3.57
C MET A 126 3.05 4.90 5.05
N LEU A 127 2.68 3.96 5.91
CA LEU A 127 2.80 4.09 7.36
C LEU A 127 2.91 2.70 8.00
N GLN A 128 4.04 2.40 8.65
CA GLN A 128 4.08 1.49 9.80
C GLN A 128 5.44 1.55 10.52
N ASN A 129 5.47 0.97 11.72
CA ASN A 129 6.66 0.58 12.46
C ASN A 129 7.53 1.73 13.02
N MET A 130 7.06 2.30 14.13
CA MET A 130 7.91 2.79 15.23
C MET A 130 7.16 2.62 16.56
N SER A 131 7.57 1.61 17.35
CA SER A 131 7.06 1.38 18.71
C SER A 131 8.04 0.52 19.53
N SER A 132 8.59 -0.55 18.95
CA SER A 132 9.49 -1.50 19.64
C SER A 132 10.90 -0.98 20.02
N ILE A 133 11.25 0.28 19.73
CA ILE A 133 12.65 0.77 19.80
C ILE A 133 12.97 1.47 21.13
N VAL A 134 11.97 2.01 21.82
CA VAL A 134 12.17 2.92 22.97
C VAL A 134 12.61 2.18 24.25
N THR A 135 12.40 0.86 24.32
CA THR A 135 12.76 0.02 25.49
C THR A 135 14.17 -0.57 25.43
N MET A 136 14.97 -0.25 24.40
CA MET A 136 16.30 -0.86 24.17
C MET A 136 17.46 0.03 24.63
N PRO A 137 18.62 -0.54 25.04
CA PRO A 137 19.84 0.22 25.31
C PRO A 137 20.25 1.07 24.09
N PHE A 138 20.69 2.31 24.31
CA PHE A 138 20.87 3.34 23.27
C PHE A 138 21.59 2.85 21.98
N ALA A 139 22.69 2.12 22.12
CA ALA A 139 23.43 1.58 20.97
C ALA A 139 22.63 0.52 20.17
N GLN A 140 21.88 -0.34 20.86
CA GLN A 140 20.99 -1.32 20.23
C GLN A 140 19.77 -0.62 19.62
N ALA A 141 19.16 0.33 20.34
CA ALA A 141 18.05 1.15 19.87
C ALA A 141 18.42 1.89 18.57
N PHE A 142 19.63 2.46 18.47
CA PHE A 142 20.13 3.09 17.25
C PHE A 142 20.28 2.10 16.09
N CYS A 143 20.85 0.91 16.33
CA CYS A 143 20.98 -0.12 15.30
C CYS A 143 19.61 -0.62 14.81
N VAL A 144 18.66 -0.85 15.72
CA VAL A 144 17.30 -1.26 15.37
C VAL A 144 16.55 -0.12 14.66
N LEU A 145 16.69 1.13 15.10
CA LEU A 145 16.15 2.30 14.40
C LEU A 145 16.70 2.39 12.97
N PHE A 146 17.99 2.16 12.76
CA PHE A 146 18.58 2.15 11.42
C PHE A 146 18.02 1.02 10.54
N VAL A 147 17.80 -0.17 11.08
CA VAL A 147 17.11 -1.26 10.38
C VAL A 147 15.70 -0.83 9.96
N TYR A 148 14.93 -0.26 10.87
CA TYR A 148 13.55 0.21 10.61
C TYR A 148 13.53 1.34 9.57
N VAL A 149 14.43 2.33 9.67
CA VAL A 149 14.58 3.42 8.70
C VAL A 149 15.05 2.91 7.33
N SER A 150 15.90 1.88 7.27
CA SER A 150 16.33 1.25 6.02
C SER A 150 15.17 0.55 5.30
N VAL A 151 14.41 -0.26 6.05
CA VAL A 151 13.20 -0.93 5.54
C VAL A 151 12.19 0.09 5.06
N MET A 152 11.82 1.05 5.90
CA MET A 152 10.86 2.09 5.55
C MET A 152 11.37 2.97 4.40
N GLY A 153 12.67 3.27 4.34
CA GLY A 153 13.28 4.01 3.25
C GLY A 153 13.20 3.29 1.90
N ILE A 154 13.32 1.96 1.88
CA ILE A 154 13.11 1.14 0.68
C ILE A 154 11.63 1.09 0.32
N VAL A 155 10.74 0.79 1.28
CA VAL A 155 9.29 0.69 1.06
C VAL A 155 8.70 2.04 0.60
N LEU A 156 9.13 3.16 1.18
CA LEU A 156 8.76 4.53 0.77
C LEU A 156 9.29 4.89 -0.62
N GLN A 157 10.53 4.51 -0.97
CA GLN A 157 11.06 4.74 -2.32
C GLN A 157 10.33 3.89 -3.36
N PHE A 158 10.01 2.63 -3.03
CA PHE A 158 9.25 1.73 -3.88
C PHE A 158 7.82 2.24 -4.09
N GLY A 159 7.07 2.51 -3.01
CA GLY A 159 5.72 3.07 -3.07
C GLY A 159 5.65 4.40 -3.80
N ARG A 160 6.62 5.29 -3.59
CA ARG A 160 6.74 6.55 -4.34
C ARG A 160 7.02 6.31 -5.83
N ALA A 161 7.89 5.37 -6.18
CA ALA A 161 8.15 5.03 -7.58
C ALA A 161 6.90 4.44 -8.24
N THR A 162 6.20 3.52 -7.54
CA THR A 162 4.90 2.96 -7.94
C THR A 162 3.92 4.09 -8.24
N TRP A 163 3.67 4.99 -7.28
CA TRP A 163 2.80 6.17 -7.45
C TRP A 163 3.17 7.07 -8.63
N ILE A 164 4.47 7.36 -8.81
CA ILE A 164 4.97 8.19 -9.92
C ILE A 164 4.69 7.54 -11.28
N LEU A 165 4.88 6.22 -11.38
CA LEU A 165 4.63 5.50 -12.62
C LEU A 165 3.13 5.38 -12.89
N THR A 166 2.35 4.97 -11.91
CA THR A 166 0.95 4.59 -12.16
C THR A 166 0.01 5.79 -12.18
N TRP A 167 0.08 6.67 -11.17
CA TRP A 167 -0.99 7.62 -10.83
C TRP A 167 -0.61 9.11 -11.00
N GLN A 168 0.67 9.49 -10.97
CA GLN A 168 1.06 10.92 -11.04
C GLN A 168 0.61 11.62 -12.34
N SER A 169 0.41 10.89 -13.44
CA SER A 169 -0.30 11.42 -14.61
C SER A 169 -1.08 10.32 -15.34
N THR A 170 -2.39 10.51 -15.45
CA THR A 170 -3.26 9.67 -16.27
C THR A 170 -2.82 9.66 -17.73
N GLN A 171 -2.28 10.76 -18.25
CA GLN A 171 -1.95 10.96 -19.67
C GLN A 171 -0.50 10.68 -20.07
N ASN A 172 0.46 10.50 -19.13
CA ASN A 172 1.89 10.35 -19.46
C ASN A 172 2.66 9.59 -18.37
N PHE A 173 3.70 8.83 -18.73
CA PHE A 173 4.75 8.38 -17.80
C PHE A 173 6.00 9.25 -18.00
N PRO A 174 6.09 10.46 -17.40
CA PRO A 174 7.12 11.43 -17.75
C PRO A 174 8.54 10.96 -17.44
N LEU A 175 8.72 10.12 -16.41
CA LEU A 175 10.04 9.62 -16.00
C LEU A 175 10.57 8.56 -16.99
N ILE A 176 9.77 7.52 -17.27
CA ILE A 176 10.15 6.47 -18.23
C ILE A 176 10.36 7.07 -19.62
N ARG A 177 9.43 7.94 -20.08
CA ARG A 177 9.54 8.68 -21.34
C ARG A 177 10.84 9.48 -21.47
N ARG A 178 11.34 10.06 -20.38
CA ARG A 178 12.60 10.82 -20.37
C ARG A 178 13.83 9.92 -20.37
N ILE A 179 13.79 8.78 -19.69
CA ILE A 179 14.89 7.80 -19.69
C ILE A 179 15.00 7.14 -21.08
N ILE A 180 13.90 6.67 -21.66
CA ILE A 180 13.85 6.13 -23.03
C ILE A 180 14.31 7.15 -24.08
N ALA A 181 14.07 8.46 -23.85
CA ALA A 181 14.53 9.53 -24.74
C ALA A 181 16.00 9.95 -24.51
N CYS A 182 16.65 9.49 -23.44
CA CYS A 182 18.08 9.73 -23.18
C CYS A 182 18.94 8.48 -23.45
N GLU A 183 18.33 7.30 -23.48
CA GLU A 183 18.92 6.06 -24.00
C GLU A 183 18.97 6.09 -25.53
N CYS A 184 20.16 6.26 -26.10
CA CYS A 184 20.30 6.47 -27.55
C CYS A 184 19.99 5.24 -28.42
N ARG A 185 19.80 4.04 -27.84
CA ARG A 185 19.58 2.79 -28.59
C ARG A 185 18.29 2.06 -28.16
N PRO A 186 17.31 1.86 -29.06
CA PRO A 186 16.03 1.21 -28.73
C PRO A 186 16.19 -0.23 -28.23
N GLN A 187 17.24 -0.93 -28.66
CA GLN A 187 17.53 -2.30 -28.28
C GLN A 187 17.93 -2.43 -26.81
N ALA A 188 18.65 -1.44 -26.25
CA ALA A 188 19.04 -1.44 -24.84
C ALA A 188 17.81 -1.38 -23.93
N VAL A 189 16.84 -0.51 -24.27
CA VAL A 189 15.56 -0.40 -23.56
C VAL A 189 14.80 -1.73 -23.58
N ILE A 190 14.76 -2.43 -24.72
CA ILE A 190 14.10 -3.73 -24.87
C ILE A 190 14.79 -4.79 -23.98
N ILE A 191 16.12 -4.91 -24.05
CA ILE A 191 16.90 -5.88 -23.25
C ILE A 191 16.68 -5.65 -21.74
N THR A 192 16.73 -4.40 -21.28
CA THR A 192 16.59 -4.10 -19.86
C THR A 192 15.16 -4.29 -19.34
N VAL A 193 14.13 -3.99 -20.13
CA VAL A 193 12.74 -4.26 -19.73
C VAL A 193 12.46 -5.76 -19.69
N ALA A 194 13.10 -6.56 -20.56
CA ALA A 194 12.98 -8.02 -20.56
C ALA A 194 13.57 -8.69 -19.31
N LEU A 195 14.68 -8.16 -18.77
CA LEU A 195 15.45 -8.77 -17.67
C LEU A 195 14.61 -9.20 -16.45
N PRO A 196 13.76 -8.35 -15.82
CA PRO A 196 12.95 -8.78 -14.67
C PRO A 196 11.91 -9.84 -15.03
N MET A 197 11.33 -9.84 -16.24
CA MET A 197 10.43 -10.91 -16.68
C MET A 197 11.20 -12.24 -16.86
N LEU A 198 12.43 -12.19 -17.39
CA LEU A 198 13.30 -13.37 -17.51
C LEU A 198 13.82 -13.90 -16.17
N LEU A 199 13.77 -13.12 -15.08
CA LEU A 199 14.08 -13.59 -13.72
C LEU A 199 12.82 -14.13 -13.02
N LEU A 200 11.66 -13.51 -13.25
CA LEU A 200 10.37 -13.90 -12.65
C LEU A 200 9.76 -15.17 -13.29
N LEU A 201 9.88 -15.34 -14.61
CA LEU A 201 9.28 -16.49 -15.31
C LEU A 201 9.90 -17.85 -14.89
N PRO A 202 11.23 -18.03 -14.84
CA PRO A 202 11.82 -19.30 -14.39
C PRO A 202 11.57 -19.58 -12.92
N SER A 203 11.54 -18.55 -12.06
CA SER A 203 11.22 -18.74 -10.64
C SER A 203 9.76 -19.15 -10.43
N LEU A 204 8.82 -18.61 -11.21
CA LEU A 204 7.41 -19.07 -11.20
C LEU A 204 7.20 -20.51 -11.69
N ILE A 205 8.16 -21.08 -12.43
CA ILE A 205 8.16 -22.47 -12.91
C ILE A 205 8.85 -23.42 -11.92
N LEU A 206 10.06 -23.06 -11.48
CA LEU A 206 10.95 -23.96 -10.73
C LEU A 206 10.59 -24.06 -9.24
N VAL A 207 10.08 -22.99 -8.64
CA VAL A 207 9.86 -22.89 -7.19
C VAL A 207 8.72 -23.79 -6.68
N PRO A 208 7.55 -23.91 -7.36
CA PRO A 208 6.50 -24.84 -6.93
C PRO A 208 7.00 -26.29 -6.88
N SER A 209 7.78 -26.73 -7.87
CA SER A 209 8.41 -28.06 -7.90
C SER A 209 9.57 -28.22 -6.90
N GLY A 210 10.39 -27.19 -6.72
CA GLY A 210 11.56 -27.23 -5.83
C GLY A 210 11.24 -27.09 -4.35
N CYS A 211 10.06 -26.57 -4.02
CA CYS A 211 9.57 -26.39 -2.66
C CYS A 211 8.42 -27.35 -2.30
N GLY A 212 8.28 -28.48 -3.01
CA GLY A 212 7.36 -29.56 -2.66
C GLY A 212 7.80 -30.32 -1.40
N GLU A 213 6.83 -30.89 -0.67
CA GLU A 213 7.06 -31.52 0.64
C GLU A 213 8.14 -32.61 0.63
N SER A 214 8.24 -33.38 -0.47
CA SER A 214 9.23 -34.44 -0.64
C SER A 214 10.69 -33.94 -0.72
N LEU A 215 10.94 -32.75 -1.27
CA LEU A 215 12.28 -32.19 -1.41
C LEU A 215 12.71 -31.44 -0.13
N LEU A 216 11.74 -30.86 0.59
CA LEU A 216 11.94 -30.14 1.85
C LEU A 216 12.37 -31.07 3.00
N ALA A 217 12.07 -32.36 2.93
CA ALA A 217 12.50 -33.37 3.89
C ALA A 217 14.01 -33.68 3.80
N GLY A 218 14.63 -33.48 2.64
CA GLY A 218 16.01 -33.92 2.37
C GLY A 218 17.11 -32.89 2.64
N SER A 219 16.82 -31.59 2.75
CA SER A 219 17.85 -30.58 3.09
C SER A 219 17.33 -29.36 3.84
N ALA A 220 18.01 -29.04 4.95
CA ALA A 220 17.70 -27.89 5.79
C ALA A 220 17.85 -26.55 5.03
N TRP A 221 18.77 -26.47 4.06
CA TRP A 221 18.98 -25.28 3.25
C TRP A 221 17.83 -25.02 2.25
N ALA A 222 17.34 -26.05 1.55
CA ALA A 222 16.15 -25.90 0.70
C ALA A 222 14.93 -25.48 1.53
N LYS A 223 14.76 -26.05 2.73
CA LYS A 223 13.70 -25.64 3.66
C LYS A 223 13.82 -24.17 4.08
N ALA A 224 15.02 -23.72 4.48
CA ALA A 224 15.26 -22.30 4.78
C ALA A 224 14.96 -21.40 3.56
N MET A 225 15.42 -21.77 2.36
CA MET A 225 15.16 -21.00 1.13
C MET A 225 13.66 -20.92 0.80
N CYS A 226 12.92 -22.03 0.88
CA CYS A 226 11.50 -22.09 0.53
C CYS A 226 10.59 -21.45 1.59
N GLU A 227 10.91 -21.56 2.88
CA GLU A 227 10.03 -21.07 3.96
C GLU A 227 10.40 -19.69 4.51
N GLN A 228 11.65 -19.24 4.36
CA GLN A 228 12.12 -17.97 4.95
C GLN A 228 12.41 -16.88 3.90
N SER A 229 12.57 -17.23 2.62
CA SER A 229 12.79 -16.22 1.56
C SER A 229 11.50 -15.80 0.85
N TYR A 230 11.61 -14.84 -0.07
CA TYR A 230 10.50 -14.42 -0.95
C TYR A 230 9.93 -15.56 -1.81
N LEU A 231 10.64 -16.68 -1.94
CA LEU A 231 10.16 -17.87 -2.64
C LEU A 231 8.92 -18.48 -1.97
N LYS A 232 8.69 -18.24 -0.66
CA LYS A 232 7.46 -18.66 0.07
C LYS A 232 6.18 -18.22 -0.66
N PHE A 233 6.16 -17.00 -1.20
CA PHE A 233 5.01 -16.43 -1.91
C PHE A 233 4.76 -17.06 -3.29
N LEU A 234 5.73 -17.81 -3.81
CA LEU A 234 5.63 -18.56 -5.07
C LEU A 234 5.24 -20.04 -4.84
N THR A 235 5.08 -20.47 -3.58
CA THR A 235 4.64 -21.83 -3.21
C THR A 235 3.11 -21.93 -3.13
N GLU A 236 2.60 -23.16 -3.03
CA GLU A 236 1.17 -23.46 -2.86
C GLU A 236 0.57 -22.90 -1.55
N LYS A 237 1.38 -22.42 -0.59
CA LYS A 237 0.91 -21.73 0.62
C LYS A 237 0.18 -20.42 0.32
N HIS A 238 0.46 -19.76 -0.82
CA HIS A 238 -0.17 -18.49 -1.23
C HIS A 238 -0.74 -18.55 -2.67
N PRO A 239 -1.75 -19.39 -2.94
CA PRO A 239 -2.17 -19.73 -4.31
C PRO A 239 -2.79 -18.54 -5.05
N VAL A 240 -3.49 -17.64 -4.34
CA VAL A 240 -4.08 -16.41 -4.92
C VAL A 240 -2.98 -15.44 -5.38
N PHE A 241 -1.96 -15.23 -4.55
CA PHE A 241 -0.82 -14.37 -4.90
C PHE A 241 -0.03 -14.95 -6.08
N GLN A 242 0.25 -16.25 -6.04
CA GLN A 242 0.92 -16.98 -7.12
C GLN A 242 0.15 -16.86 -8.45
N ARG A 243 -1.19 -17.05 -8.45
CA ARG A 243 -2.01 -16.89 -9.66
C ARG A 243 -2.04 -15.44 -10.16
N ALA A 244 -2.26 -14.47 -9.26
CA ALA A 244 -2.28 -13.06 -9.61
C ALA A 244 -0.92 -12.57 -10.15
N LEU A 245 0.20 -13.09 -9.64
CA LEU A 245 1.54 -12.79 -10.13
C LEU A 245 1.79 -13.39 -11.51
N ARG A 246 1.37 -14.64 -11.77
CA ARG A 246 1.40 -15.26 -13.11
C ARG A 246 0.60 -14.45 -14.13
N ILE A 247 -0.62 -14.06 -13.78
CA ILE A 247 -1.48 -13.21 -14.63
C ILE A 247 -0.84 -11.84 -14.88
N SER A 248 -0.34 -11.18 -13.84
CA SER A 248 0.35 -9.89 -13.97
C SER A 248 1.59 -10.01 -14.87
N THR A 249 2.32 -11.11 -14.76
CA THR A 249 3.49 -11.38 -15.61
C THR A 249 3.07 -11.57 -17.07
N ALA A 250 2.00 -12.32 -17.34
CA ALA A 250 1.46 -12.48 -18.69
C ALA A 250 0.99 -11.13 -19.32
N ILE A 251 0.30 -10.28 -18.54
CA ILE A 251 -0.07 -8.92 -18.97
C ILE A 251 1.19 -8.08 -19.26
N THR A 252 2.22 -8.17 -18.41
CA THR A 252 3.52 -7.50 -18.64
C THR A 252 4.13 -7.92 -19.98
N ILE A 253 4.07 -9.20 -20.33
CA ILE A 253 4.68 -9.75 -21.56
C ILE A 253 3.93 -9.25 -22.80
N VAL A 254 2.60 -9.20 -22.77
CA VAL A 254 1.79 -8.60 -23.83
C VAL A 254 2.19 -7.13 -24.06
N GLN A 255 2.40 -6.39 -22.98
CA GLN A 255 2.84 -4.99 -23.03
C GLN A 255 4.31 -4.83 -23.46
N PHE A 256 5.17 -5.81 -23.17
CA PHE A 256 6.54 -5.88 -23.68
C PHE A 256 6.59 -6.14 -25.19
N ILE A 257 5.71 -7.01 -25.70
CA ILE A 257 5.53 -7.22 -27.15
C ILE A 257 5.10 -5.91 -27.81
N GLN A 258 4.11 -5.21 -27.23
CA GLN A 258 3.69 -3.88 -27.68
C GLN A 258 4.86 -2.86 -27.67
N LEU A 259 5.65 -2.81 -26.59
CA LEU A 259 6.86 -1.98 -26.49
C LEU A 259 7.85 -2.27 -27.62
N CYS A 260 8.17 -3.54 -27.88
CA CYS A 260 9.10 -3.94 -28.95
C CYS A 260 8.61 -3.50 -30.33
N LEU A 261 7.32 -3.63 -30.60
CA LEU A 261 6.70 -3.23 -31.87
C LEU A 261 6.66 -1.71 -32.05
N GLU A 262 6.36 -0.94 -31.01
CA GLU A 262 6.24 0.52 -31.10
C GLU A 262 7.60 1.24 -31.06
N ILE A 263 8.60 0.70 -30.36
CA ILE A 263 9.95 1.29 -30.29
C ILE A 263 10.81 0.95 -31.51
N LEU A 264 10.72 -0.27 -32.07
CA LEU A 264 11.45 -0.61 -33.28
C LEU A 264 10.77 0.00 -34.52
N PRO A 265 11.54 0.56 -35.48
CA PRO A 265 11.00 0.94 -36.78
C PRO A 265 10.46 -0.30 -37.50
N ARG A 266 9.74 -0.10 -38.61
CA ARG A 266 9.15 -1.21 -39.39
C ARG A 266 10.22 -2.27 -39.65
N TRP A 267 9.91 -3.53 -39.39
CA TRP A 267 10.92 -4.61 -39.44
C TRP A 267 11.57 -4.72 -40.81
N ARG A 268 10.87 -4.31 -41.88
CA ARG A 268 11.40 -4.19 -43.25
C ARG A 268 12.63 -3.28 -43.38
N SER A 269 12.74 -2.21 -42.57
CA SER A 269 13.93 -1.36 -42.52
C SER A 269 14.87 -1.71 -41.38
N ALA A 270 14.38 -2.30 -40.28
CA ALA A 270 15.22 -2.70 -39.15
C ALA A 270 16.09 -3.94 -39.45
N LEU A 271 15.57 -4.85 -40.27
CA LEU A 271 16.18 -6.15 -40.62
C LEU A 271 16.66 -6.20 -42.09
N SER A 272 16.90 -5.05 -42.72
CA SER A 272 17.51 -4.99 -44.05
C SER A 272 18.92 -5.57 -44.02
N GLY A 273 19.25 -6.44 -44.97
CA GLY A 273 20.59 -7.04 -45.07
C GLY A 273 20.81 -8.32 -44.26
N LEU A 274 19.81 -8.82 -43.52
CA LEU A 274 19.92 -10.06 -42.71
C LEU A 274 20.59 -11.23 -43.47
N PRO A 275 21.57 -11.93 -42.87
CA PRO A 275 22.12 -13.17 -43.40
C PRO A 275 21.05 -14.23 -43.66
N ALA A 276 21.29 -15.11 -44.64
CA ALA A 276 20.36 -16.19 -44.98
C ALA A 276 20.12 -17.15 -43.80
N ALA A 277 21.18 -17.49 -43.06
CA ALA A 277 21.09 -18.34 -41.86
C ALA A 277 20.22 -17.69 -40.77
N SER A 278 20.46 -16.43 -40.41
CA SER A 278 19.65 -15.70 -39.42
C SER A 278 18.19 -15.56 -39.85
N THR A 279 17.92 -15.34 -41.15
CA THR A 279 16.57 -15.30 -41.70
C THR A 279 15.85 -16.65 -41.55
N PHE A 280 16.56 -17.76 -41.78
CA PHE A 280 16.04 -19.11 -41.62
C PHE A 280 15.75 -19.45 -40.16
N VAL A 281 16.69 -19.16 -39.25
CA VAL A 281 16.54 -19.40 -37.80
C VAL A 281 15.37 -18.60 -37.22
N LEU A 282 15.31 -17.29 -37.46
CA LEU A 282 14.22 -16.43 -36.95
C LEU A 282 12.85 -16.82 -37.53
N GLY A 283 12.80 -17.17 -38.82
CA GLY A 283 11.58 -17.61 -39.50
C GLY A 283 11.07 -18.98 -39.01
N GLY A 284 11.97 -19.97 -38.90
CA GLY A 284 11.64 -21.30 -38.41
C GLY A 284 11.17 -21.29 -36.95
N TRP A 285 11.85 -20.52 -36.09
CA TRP A 285 11.43 -20.32 -34.71
C TRP A 285 10.05 -19.66 -34.63
N LEU A 286 9.77 -18.64 -35.46
CA LEU A 286 8.44 -18.01 -35.51
C LEU A 286 7.34 -19.01 -35.89
N VAL A 287 7.57 -19.87 -36.89
CA VAL A 287 6.59 -20.90 -37.29
C VAL A 287 6.32 -21.86 -36.13
N ALA A 288 7.36 -22.37 -35.48
CA ALA A 288 7.22 -23.27 -34.33
C ALA A 288 6.42 -22.64 -33.17
N LEU A 289 6.68 -21.37 -32.85
CA LEU A 289 5.94 -20.63 -31.81
C LEU A 289 4.45 -20.45 -32.14
N ASN A 290 4.12 -20.25 -33.42
CA ASN A 290 2.74 -20.10 -33.87
C ASN A 290 1.97 -21.42 -33.82
N VAL A 291 2.59 -22.54 -34.21
CA VAL A 291 1.97 -23.88 -34.08
C VAL A 291 1.71 -24.20 -32.61
N ALA A 292 2.73 -24.03 -31.75
CA ALA A 292 2.60 -24.27 -30.31
C ALA A 292 1.56 -23.36 -29.65
N GLY A 293 1.53 -22.06 -30.00
CA GLY A 293 0.54 -21.12 -29.50
C GLY A 293 -0.89 -21.37 -29.99
N GLY A 294 -1.04 -21.86 -31.23
CA GLY A 294 -2.32 -22.27 -31.79
C GLY A 294 -2.89 -23.49 -31.05
N MET A 295 -2.09 -24.54 -30.88
CA MET A 295 -2.44 -25.72 -30.07
C MET A 295 -2.80 -25.33 -28.63
N TRP A 296 -1.99 -24.47 -28.01
CA TRP A 296 -2.26 -23.96 -26.66
C TRP A 296 -3.59 -23.21 -26.57
N SER A 297 -3.91 -22.37 -27.56
CA SER A 297 -5.13 -21.55 -27.54
C SER A 297 -6.40 -22.40 -27.71
N VAL A 298 -6.37 -23.40 -28.58
CA VAL A 298 -7.47 -24.36 -28.77
C VAL A 298 -7.73 -25.14 -27.49
N GLU A 299 -6.67 -25.69 -26.88
CA GLU A 299 -6.76 -26.46 -25.64
C GLU A 299 -7.12 -25.58 -24.41
N TRP A 300 -6.71 -24.31 -24.39
CA TRP A 300 -7.13 -23.34 -23.35
C TRP A 300 -8.64 -23.10 -23.36
N VAL A 301 -9.25 -22.95 -24.55
CA VAL A 301 -10.70 -22.85 -24.70
C VAL A 301 -11.38 -24.17 -24.32
N ALA A 302 -10.85 -25.30 -24.80
CA ALA A 302 -11.37 -26.63 -24.49
C ALA A 302 -11.47 -26.88 -22.97
N ARG A 303 -10.38 -26.62 -22.24
CA ARG A 303 -10.30 -26.75 -20.78
C ARG A 303 -11.24 -25.83 -20.03
N HIS A 304 -11.55 -24.63 -20.56
CA HIS A 304 -12.50 -23.72 -19.90
C HIS A 304 -13.92 -24.28 -19.87
N PHE A 305 -14.30 -25.07 -20.88
CA PHE A 305 -15.59 -25.76 -20.99
C PHE A 305 -15.50 -27.27 -20.69
N SER A 306 -14.37 -27.74 -20.14
CA SER A 306 -14.10 -29.15 -19.80
C SER A 306 -14.18 -30.15 -20.96
N TYR A 307 -13.94 -29.72 -22.20
CA TYR A 307 -13.80 -30.59 -23.37
C TYR A 307 -12.37 -31.11 -23.52
N LYS A 308 -12.23 -32.36 -23.99
CA LYS A 308 -10.94 -32.96 -24.41
C LYS A 308 -10.83 -32.93 -25.93
N LEU A 309 -9.87 -32.19 -26.46
CA LEU A 309 -9.73 -31.93 -27.91
C LEU A 309 -8.34 -32.24 -28.49
N THR A 310 -7.29 -32.26 -27.67
CA THR A 310 -5.91 -32.48 -28.13
C THR A 310 -5.15 -33.41 -27.18
N PRO A 311 -4.00 -33.99 -27.58
CA PRO A 311 -3.15 -34.77 -26.66
C PRO A 311 -2.64 -33.98 -25.44
N LEU A 312 -2.76 -32.65 -25.46
CA LEU A 312 -2.44 -31.80 -24.33
C LEU A 312 -3.54 -31.84 -23.24
N SER A 313 -4.72 -32.43 -23.49
CA SER A 313 -5.80 -32.50 -22.50
C SER A 313 -5.52 -33.39 -21.29
N ASP A 314 -4.62 -34.37 -21.45
CA ASP A 314 -4.24 -35.27 -20.36
C ASP A 314 -3.04 -34.74 -19.53
N LEU A 315 -2.48 -33.58 -19.89
CA LEU A 315 -1.49 -32.89 -19.06
C LEU A 315 -2.12 -32.42 -17.74
N SER A 316 -1.42 -32.66 -16.63
CA SER A 316 -1.83 -32.13 -15.32
C SER A 316 -1.89 -30.60 -15.34
N ALA A 317 -2.64 -30.01 -14.39
CA ALA A 317 -2.73 -28.56 -14.27
C ALA A 317 -1.34 -27.89 -14.19
N PHE A 318 -0.41 -28.50 -13.45
CA PHE A 318 0.98 -28.06 -13.36
C PHE A 318 1.73 -28.16 -14.70
N GLN A 319 1.67 -29.31 -15.39
CA GLN A 319 2.34 -29.50 -16.69
C GLN A 319 1.81 -28.53 -17.76
N TRP A 320 0.51 -28.28 -17.76
CA TRP A 320 -0.16 -27.31 -18.62
C TRP A 320 0.32 -25.87 -18.37
N GLU A 321 0.47 -25.49 -17.10
CA GLU A 321 1.03 -24.19 -16.71
C GLU A 321 2.50 -24.04 -17.11
N VAL A 322 3.32 -25.08 -16.89
CA VAL A 322 4.73 -25.11 -17.32
C VAL A 322 4.85 -24.93 -18.84
N TYR A 323 4.01 -25.62 -19.62
CA TYR A 323 3.96 -25.47 -21.08
C TYR A 323 3.65 -24.02 -21.50
N GLY A 324 2.60 -23.42 -20.92
CA GLY A 324 2.23 -22.03 -21.22
C GLY A 324 3.32 -21.01 -20.85
N MET A 325 3.99 -21.21 -19.71
CA MET A 325 5.07 -20.33 -19.25
C MET A 325 6.35 -20.51 -20.07
N ALA A 326 6.69 -21.74 -20.48
CA ALA A 326 7.81 -22.02 -21.39
C ALA A 326 7.59 -21.38 -22.78
N LEU A 327 6.35 -21.44 -23.30
CA LEU A 327 5.96 -20.77 -24.54
C LEU A 327 6.14 -19.24 -24.43
N LEU A 328 5.76 -18.64 -23.31
CA LEU A 328 5.96 -17.21 -23.05
C LEU A 328 7.46 -16.83 -22.98
N ILE A 329 8.31 -17.64 -22.33
CA ILE A 329 9.77 -17.44 -22.33
C ILE A 329 10.32 -17.51 -23.78
N ALA A 330 9.89 -18.51 -24.56
CA ALA A 330 10.36 -18.69 -25.93
C ALA A 330 9.95 -17.51 -26.84
N TRP A 331 8.79 -16.89 -26.62
CA TRP A 331 8.41 -15.63 -27.27
C TRP A 331 9.32 -14.46 -26.88
N ILE A 332 9.63 -14.27 -25.59
CA ILE A 332 10.54 -13.19 -25.16
C ILE A 332 11.93 -13.35 -25.79
N LEU A 333 12.48 -14.57 -25.78
CA LEU A 333 13.78 -14.87 -26.37
C LEU A 333 13.78 -14.61 -27.90
N TRP A 334 12.69 -14.89 -28.59
CA TRP A 334 12.54 -14.56 -30.02
C TRP A 334 12.55 -13.04 -30.26
N PHE A 335 11.80 -12.25 -29.47
CA PHE A 335 11.82 -10.79 -29.58
C PHE A 335 13.19 -10.19 -29.23
N LEU A 336 13.92 -10.77 -28.28
CA LEU A 336 15.31 -10.37 -27.97
C LEU A 336 16.26 -10.71 -29.11
N ALA A 337 16.14 -11.89 -29.74
CA ALA A 337 16.93 -12.26 -30.90
C ALA A 337 16.68 -11.29 -32.09
N VAL A 338 15.42 -10.93 -32.33
CA VAL A 338 15.06 -9.88 -33.31
C VAL A 338 15.71 -8.54 -32.94
N ALA A 339 15.60 -8.09 -31.69
CA ALA A 339 16.22 -6.83 -31.26
C ALA A 339 17.75 -6.84 -31.43
N CYS A 340 18.43 -7.94 -31.08
CA CYS A 340 19.87 -8.12 -31.27
C CYS A 340 20.29 -8.01 -32.75
N HIS A 341 19.47 -8.48 -33.68
CA HIS A 341 19.74 -8.33 -35.12
C HIS A 341 19.44 -6.93 -35.69
N THR A 342 18.93 -5.97 -34.90
CA THR A 342 18.69 -4.59 -35.35
C THR A 342 19.81 -3.60 -34.98
N PHE A 343 20.82 -4.01 -34.20
CA PHE A 343 21.86 -3.08 -33.70
C PHE A 343 22.68 -2.40 -34.81
N GLU A 344 22.88 -3.06 -35.95
CA GLU A 344 23.64 -2.51 -37.09
C GLU A 344 22.85 -1.45 -37.87
N ASN A 345 21.53 -1.66 -38.03
CA ASN A 345 20.66 -0.85 -38.88
C ASN A 345 19.92 0.28 -38.14
N VAL A 346 19.78 0.19 -36.81
CA VAL A 346 18.95 1.10 -36.01
C VAL A 346 19.79 1.76 -34.93
N ALA A 347 20.43 2.87 -35.29
CA ALA A 347 21.40 3.58 -34.47
C ALA A 347 20.86 4.81 -33.69
N ALA A 348 19.66 5.30 -34.04
CA ALA A 348 19.08 6.51 -33.43
C ALA A 348 17.62 6.31 -33.02
N CYS A 349 17.31 6.67 -31.77
CA CYS A 349 15.94 6.92 -31.32
C CYS A 349 15.46 8.28 -31.89
N GLU A 350 14.56 8.25 -32.88
CA GLU A 350 13.80 9.45 -33.31
C GLU A 350 12.33 9.51 -32.82
N PRO A 351 11.93 8.99 -31.63
CA PRO A 351 10.59 9.24 -31.13
C PRO A 351 10.49 10.68 -30.62
N SER A 352 9.75 11.51 -31.34
CA SER A 352 9.36 12.82 -30.81
C SER A 352 8.66 12.64 -29.46
N GLN A 353 8.90 13.56 -28.53
CA GLN A 353 8.29 13.54 -27.21
C GLN A 353 6.75 13.36 -27.24
N LYS A 354 6.07 13.81 -28.31
CA LYS A 354 4.62 13.64 -28.51
C LYS A 354 4.22 12.20 -28.90
N GLN A 355 5.01 11.49 -29.71
CA GLN A 355 4.72 10.09 -30.07
C GLN A 355 4.81 9.15 -28.86
N LEU A 356 5.82 9.38 -28.01
CA LEU A 356 6.03 8.55 -26.81
C LEU A 356 4.93 8.75 -25.75
N ALA A 357 4.19 9.87 -25.79
CA ALA A 357 2.96 10.03 -24.99
C ALA A 357 1.87 9.02 -25.39
N GLY A 358 1.57 8.93 -26.70
CA GLY A 358 0.52 8.06 -27.22
C GLY A 358 0.83 6.57 -27.07
N PHE A 359 2.11 6.17 -27.10
CA PHE A 359 2.54 4.82 -26.73
C PHE A 359 2.09 4.46 -25.31
N PHE A 360 2.44 5.32 -24.35
CA PHE A 360 2.13 5.12 -22.94
C PHE A 360 0.64 5.15 -22.64
N GLU A 361 -0.15 5.88 -23.41
CA GLU A 361 -1.61 5.88 -23.36
C GLU A 361 -2.17 4.53 -23.84
N ARG A 362 -1.74 4.02 -25.01
CA ARG A 362 -2.12 2.68 -25.50
C ARG A 362 -1.73 1.56 -24.52
N LEU A 363 -0.55 1.64 -23.91
CA LEU A 363 -0.06 0.66 -22.94
C LEU A 363 -1.01 0.48 -21.73
N LYS A 364 -1.66 1.57 -21.30
CA LYS A 364 -2.67 1.56 -20.22
C LYS A 364 -4.01 0.98 -20.67
N TYR A 365 -4.39 1.12 -21.93
CA TYR A 365 -5.59 0.46 -22.46
C TYR A 365 -5.38 -1.05 -22.58
N THR A 366 -4.21 -1.50 -23.04
CA THR A 366 -3.84 -2.92 -23.04
C THR A 366 -3.92 -3.53 -21.63
N PHE A 367 -3.52 -2.77 -20.60
CA PHE A 367 -3.69 -3.17 -19.19
C PHE A 367 -5.16 -3.33 -18.79
N VAL A 368 -5.96 -2.28 -18.92
CA VAL A 368 -7.38 -2.29 -18.50
C VAL A 368 -8.19 -3.34 -19.26
N PHE A 369 -7.93 -3.51 -20.57
CA PHE A 369 -8.58 -4.51 -21.39
C PHE A 369 -8.22 -5.94 -20.97
N ALA A 370 -6.94 -6.22 -20.72
CA ALA A 370 -6.52 -7.53 -20.22
C ALA A 370 -7.08 -7.83 -18.82
N GLN A 371 -7.14 -6.83 -17.94
CA GLN A 371 -7.80 -6.94 -16.64
C GLN A 371 -9.30 -7.22 -16.77
N ALA A 372 -10.00 -6.56 -17.70
CA ALA A 372 -11.42 -6.81 -17.93
C ALA A 372 -11.67 -8.26 -18.38
N ILE A 373 -10.85 -8.80 -19.29
CA ILE A 373 -10.92 -10.21 -19.70
C ILE A 373 -10.70 -11.15 -18.52
N VAL A 374 -9.65 -10.93 -17.71
CA VAL A 374 -9.36 -11.74 -16.52
C VAL A 374 -10.51 -11.69 -15.51
N PHE A 375 -11.01 -10.48 -15.23
CA PHE A 375 -12.08 -10.26 -14.25
C PHE A 375 -13.40 -10.90 -14.69
N VAL A 376 -13.82 -10.70 -15.95
CA VAL A 376 -15.04 -11.32 -16.50
C VAL A 376 -14.90 -12.85 -16.49
N ARG A 377 -13.75 -13.40 -16.91
CA ARG A 377 -13.48 -14.84 -16.81
C ARG A 377 -13.60 -15.35 -15.38
N ALA A 378 -13.02 -14.66 -14.41
CA ALA A 378 -13.06 -15.07 -13.01
C ALA A 378 -14.48 -14.97 -12.41
N CYS A 379 -15.26 -13.96 -12.78
CA CYS A 379 -16.67 -13.83 -12.39
C CYS A 379 -17.55 -14.94 -12.95
N VAL A 380 -17.32 -15.38 -14.19
CA VAL A 380 -18.07 -16.45 -14.87
C VAL A 380 -17.58 -17.86 -14.47
N HIS A 381 -16.38 -17.97 -13.88
CA HIS A 381 -15.81 -19.26 -13.50
C HIS A 381 -16.56 -19.89 -12.31
N PRO A 382 -17.05 -21.14 -12.43
CA PRO A 382 -18.00 -21.73 -11.49
C PRO A 382 -17.49 -21.90 -10.05
N SER A 383 -16.17 -21.96 -9.85
CA SER A 383 -15.55 -22.09 -8.52
C SER A 383 -14.92 -20.80 -7.96
N MET A 384 -14.94 -19.69 -8.69
CA MET A 384 -14.30 -18.43 -8.26
C MET A 384 -15.33 -17.38 -7.86
N GLY A 385 -16.24 -17.04 -8.77
CA GLY A 385 -17.25 -16.00 -8.58
C GLY A 385 -16.67 -14.59 -8.36
N PHE A 386 -17.56 -13.65 -8.08
CA PHE A 386 -17.25 -12.21 -7.99
C PHE A 386 -16.22 -11.86 -6.90
N VAL A 387 -16.33 -12.45 -5.70
CA VAL A 387 -15.46 -12.14 -4.55
C VAL A 387 -13.99 -12.44 -4.85
N HIS A 388 -13.69 -13.62 -5.41
CA HIS A 388 -12.31 -13.98 -5.78
C HIS A 388 -11.83 -13.21 -7.01
N ALA A 389 -12.71 -12.91 -7.97
CA ALA A 389 -12.38 -12.07 -9.13
C ALA A 389 -11.95 -10.65 -8.71
N GLN A 390 -12.66 -10.05 -7.75
CA GLN A 390 -12.34 -8.74 -7.20
C GLN A 390 -11.01 -8.75 -6.41
N LEU A 391 -10.75 -9.81 -5.64
CA LEU A 391 -9.48 -10.01 -4.95
C LEU A 391 -8.31 -10.10 -5.94
N GLU A 392 -8.40 -10.96 -6.96
CA GLU A 392 -7.35 -11.09 -7.98
C GLU A 392 -7.14 -9.79 -8.75
N LEU A 393 -8.21 -9.09 -9.14
CA LEU A 393 -8.11 -7.77 -9.78
C LEU A 393 -7.39 -6.75 -8.89
N THR A 394 -7.64 -6.78 -7.58
CA THR A 394 -7.00 -5.88 -6.60
C THR A 394 -5.51 -6.18 -6.47
N ILE A 395 -5.12 -7.45 -6.38
CA ILE A 395 -3.71 -7.87 -6.31
C ILE A 395 -2.99 -7.57 -7.63
N ILE A 396 -3.59 -7.82 -8.79
CA ILE A 396 -3.01 -7.48 -10.11
C ILE A 396 -2.73 -5.97 -10.23
N ASN A 397 -3.64 -5.12 -9.73
CA ASN A 397 -3.45 -3.67 -9.70
C ASN A 397 -2.26 -3.22 -8.81
N LEU A 398 -1.81 -4.04 -7.86
CA LEU A 398 -0.62 -3.78 -7.03
C LEU A 398 0.65 -4.40 -7.65
N LEU A 399 0.55 -5.60 -8.21
CA LEU A 399 1.68 -6.35 -8.76
C LEU A 399 2.20 -5.81 -10.08
N LEU A 400 1.32 -5.45 -11.03
CA LEU A 400 1.80 -4.99 -12.34
C LEU A 400 2.64 -3.70 -12.25
N PRO A 401 2.23 -2.67 -11.48
CA PRO A 401 3.09 -1.53 -11.18
C PRO A 401 4.42 -1.89 -10.55
N SER A 402 4.41 -2.84 -9.63
CA SER A 402 5.59 -3.30 -8.90
C SER A 402 6.63 -3.89 -9.86
N ILE A 403 6.19 -4.64 -10.87
CA ILE A 403 7.05 -5.16 -11.94
C ILE A 403 7.71 -4.01 -12.72
N TYR A 404 6.97 -2.96 -13.11
CA TYR A 404 7.55 -1.80 -13.80
C TYR A 404 8.55 -1.02 -12.94
N VAL A 405 8.29 -0.88 -11.63
CA VAL A 405 9.23 -0.25 -10.70
C VAL A 405 10.52 -1.05 -10.60
N VAL A 406 10.44 -2.37 -10.52
CA VAL A 406 11.61 -3.25 -10.57
C VAL A 406 12.36 -3.08 -11.91
N SER A 407 11.67 -3.06 -13.05
CA SER A 407 12.30 -2.79 -14.36
C SER A 407 13.04 -1.45 -14.39
N LEU A 408 12.44 -0.41 -13.81
CA LEU A 408 13.03 0.93 -13.73
C LEU A 408 14.23 0.99 -12.78
N ILE A 409 14.18 0.27 -11.66
CA ILE A 409 15.30 0.14 -10.72
C ILE A 409 16.46 -0.59 -11.40
N MET A 410 16.21 -1.68 -12.13
CA MET A 410 17.24 -2.42 -12.87
C MET A 410 17.86 -1.58 -13.99
N LEU A 411 17.06 -0.79 -14.72
CA LEU A 411 17.56 0.16 -15.71
C LEU A 411 18.43 1.25 -15.08
N ARG A 412 17.96 1.84 -13.98
CA ARG A 412 18.75 2.84 -13.23
C ARG A 412 20.03 2.26 -12.65
N LEU A 413 20.00 1.00 -12.21
CA LEU A 413 21.18 0.29 -11.70
C LEU A 413 22.20 0.11 -12.83
N LEU A 414 21.82 -0.53 -13.94
CA LEU A 414 22.70 -0.73 -15.11
C LEU A 414 23.32 0.58 -15.62
N LEU A 415 22.58 1.68 -15.60
CA LEU A 415 23.06 3.03 -15.97
C LEU A 415 24.08 3.65 -15.01
N LEU A 416 24.10 3.23 -13.74
CA LEU A 416 25.01 3.75 -12.69
C LEU A 416 26.14 2.77 -12.36
N LEU A 417 26.03 1.50 -12.76
CA LEU A 417 27.04 0.48 -12.51
C LEU A 417 28.28 0.69 -13.40
N ASN A 418 29.39 1.05 -12.77
CA ASN A 418 30.72 0.94 -13.31
C ASN A 418 31.50 -0.08 -12.46
N ALA A 419 32.31 -0.94 -13.06
CA ALA A 419 33.09 -1.97 -12.35
C ALA A 419 33.90 -1.40 -11.17
N LYS A 420 34.49 -0.20 -11.33
CA LYS A 420 35.21 0.51 -10.25
C LYS A 420 34.31 0.97 -9.11
N SER A 421 33.04 1.29 -9.39
CA SER A 421 32.05 1.66 -8.37
C SER A 421 31.59 0.43 -7.58
N ILE A 422 31.33 -0.70 -8.26
CA ILE A 422 30.94 -1.98 -7.63
C ILE A 422 32.00 -2.44 -6.63
N ALA A 423 33.26 -2.47 -7.05
CA ALA A 423 34.38 -2.96 -6.24
C ALA A 423 34.57 -2.19 -4.92
N VAL A 424 34.12 -0.93 -4.84
CA VAL A 424 34.21 -0.10 -3.63
C VAL A 424 32.91 -0.12 -2.83
N THR A 425 31.76 0.00 -3.50
CA THR A 425 30.46 0.18 -2.84
C THR A 425 29.88 -1.10 -2.25
N VAL A 426 30.12 -2.27 -2.87
CA VAL A 426 29.58 -3.54 -2.38
C VAL A 426 30.26 -4.00 -1.07
N PRO A 427 31.60 -4.05 -0.96
CA PRO A 427 32.25 -4.43 0.31
C PRO A 427 31.93 -3.47 1.45
N LEU A 428 31.85 -2.16 1.17
CA LEU A 428 31.51 -1.14 2.15
C LEU A 428 30.07 -1.29 2.66
N ALA A 429 29.12 -1.56 1.76
CA ALA A 429 27.72 -1.80 2.11
C ALA A 429 27.54 -3.05 3.00
N LEU A 430 28.21 -4.16 2.65
CA LEU A 430 28.17 -5.41 3.40
C LEU A 430 28.86 -5.28 4.77
N GLY A 431 30.01 -4.60 4.85
CA GLY A 431 30.74 -4.39 6.11
C GLY A 431 29.96 -3.54 7.11
N VAL A 432 29.46 -2.38 6.68
CA VAL A 432 28.65 -1.50 7.54
C VAL A 432 27.29 -2.13 7.87
N GLY A 433 26.67 -2.83 6.91
CA GLY A 433 25.44 -3.58 7.14
C GLY A 433 25.60 -4.72 8.16
N GLY A 434 26.75 -5.41 8.13
CA GLY A 434 27.11 -6.45 9.10
C GLY A 434 27.27 -5.92 10.52
N ALA A 435 27.94 -4.78 10.68
CA ALA A 435 28.10 -4.12 11.97
C ALA A 435 26.74 -3.71 12.58
N ILE A 436 25.86 -3.11 11.78
CA ILE A 436 24.51 -2.70 12.22
C ILE A 436 23.64 -3.93 12.53
N PHE A 437 23.72 -4.98 11.73
CA PHE A 437 23.01 -6.23 11.97
C PHE A 437 23.42 -6.88 13.30
N TYR A 438 24.72 -7.05 13.54
CA TYR A 438 25.24 -7.61 14.78
C TYR A 438 24.89 -6.73 16.00
N GLY A 439 25.07 -5.41 15.90
CA GLY A 439 24.71 -4.44 16.95
C GLY A 439 23.21 -4.41 17.29
N SER A 440 22.33 -4.77 16.35
CA SER A 440 20.89 -4.87 16.58
C SER A 440 20.47 -6.12 17.39
N ARG A 441 21.36 -7.10 17.56
CA ARG A 441 21.09 -8.45 18.09
C ARG A 441 20.00 -9.26 17.37
N LYS A 442 19.55 -8.85 16.18
CA LYS A 442 18.56 -9.60 15.35
C LYS A 442 19.17 -10.82 14.62
N THR A 443 19.94 -11.64 15.32
CA THR A 443 20.70 -12.77 14.71
C THR A 443 19.84 -13.94 14.24
N ALA A 444 18.59 -14.06 14.70
CA ALA A 444 17.73 -15.22 14.43
C ALA A 444 17.26 -15.38 12.97
N ARG A 445 17.29 -14.32 12.14
CA ARG A 445 16.97 -14.39 10.69
C ARG A 445 17.89 -13.45 9.90
N PRO A 446 18.39 -13.84 8.71
CA PRO A 446 19.39 -13.06 7.96
C PRO A 446 18.80 -11.88 7.15
N HIS A 447 17.48 -11.76 6.99
CA HIS A 447 16.88 -10.75 6.11
C HIS A 447 17.18 -9.29 6.48
N PRO A 448 17.21 -8.86 7.77
CA PRO A 448 17.56 -7.48 8.12
C PRO A 448 18.95 -7.08 7.61
N PHE A 449 19.93 -8.00 7.62
CA PHE A 449 21.27 -7.76 7.07
C PHE A 449 21.22 -7.45 5.57
N ILE A 450 20.47 -8.24 4.80
CA ILE A 450 20.32 -8.04 3.35
C ILE A 450 19.65 -6.69 3.06
N VAL A 451 18.57 -6.36 3.76
CA VAL A 451 17.81 -5.11 3.53
C VAL A 451 18.65 -3.87 3.88
N VAL A 452 19.35 -3.89 5.03
CA VAL A 452 20.27 -2.80 5.41
C VAL A 452 21.43 -2.68 4.41
N SER A 453 22.00 -3.79 3.96
CA SER A 453 23.10 -3.79 2.98
C SER A 453 22.65 -3.21 1.63
N LEU A 454 21.45 -3.55 1.15
CA LEU A 454 20.88 -2.97 -0.08
C LEU A 454 20.59 -1.47 0.05
N PHE A 455 20.10 -1.02 1.21
CA PHE A 455 19.86 0.40 1.49
C PHE A 455 21.18 1.20 1.52
N LEU A 456 22.20 0.68 2.21
CA LEU A 456 23.54 1.27 2.25
C LEU A 456 24.21 1.27 0.87
N PHE A 457 24.02 0.22 0.07
CA PHE A 457 24.54 0.15 -1.29
C PHE A 457 24.01 1.28 -2.18
N ASP A 458 22.71 1.59 -2.17
CA ASP A 458 22.14 2.74 -2.90
C ASP A 458 22.69 4.08 -2.39
N ILE A 459 22.90 4.23 -1.08
CA ILE A 459 23.51 5.44 -0.49
C ILE A 459 24.97 5.59 -0.96
N PHE A 460 25.78 4.55 -0.85
CA PHE A 460 27.19 4.59 -1.25
C PHE A 460 27.38 4.72 -2.76
N LEU A 461 26.50 4.13 -3.58
CA LEU A 461 26.48 4.32 -5.03
C LEU A 461 26.18 5.78 -5.40
N ARG A 462 25.22 6.42 -4.72
CA ARG A 462 24.91 7.86 -4.91
C ARG A 462 26.05 8.76 -4.44
N TRP A 463 26.70 8.42 -3.33
CA TRP A 463 27.87 9.15 -2.82
C TRP A 463 29.06 9.06 -3.78
N TYR A 464 29.38 7.85 -4.25
CA TYR A 464 30.43 7.62 -5.25
C TYR A 464 30.18 8.41 -6.54
N ALA A 465 28.94 8.41 -7.03
CA ALA A 465 28.53 9.19 -8.22
C ALA A 465 28.50 10.72 -8.01
N ALA A 466 28.68 11.21 -6.79
CA ALA A 466 28.68 12.64 -6.46
C ALA A 466 30.09 13.21 -6.18
N MET A 467 31.14 12.39 -6.15
CA MET A 467 32.50 12.86 -5.89
C MET A 467 33.07 13.68 -7.06
N PRO A 468 33.58 14.91 -6.82
CA PRO A 468 34.13 15.74 -7.88
C PRO A 468 35.52 15.23 -8.32
N GLY A 469 35.66 14.91 -9.61
CA GLY A 469 36.95 14.57 -10.23
C GLY A 469 36.94 13.34 -11.13
N MET A 470 35.91 12.50 -11.08
CA MET A 470 35.88 11.24 -11.86
C MET A 470 34.49 10.96 -12.43
N GLY A 471 34.37 11.04 -13.76
CA GLY A 471 33.12 10.86 -14.49
C GLY A 471 32.29 12.16 -14.54
N ARG A 472 32.09 12.71 -15.74
CA ARG A 472 31.01 13.68 -15.94
C ARG A 472 29.69 12.96 -15.70
N LEU A 473 29.03 13.22 -14.57
CA LEU A 473 27.58 13.03 -14.50
C LEU A 473 27.02 13.86 -15.68
N PRO A 474 26.35 13.25 -16.68
CA PRO A 474 25.91 14.02 -17.83
C PRO A 474 24.95 15.09 -17.32
N THR A 475 25.24 16.35 -17.62
CA THR A 475 24.54 17.53 -17.09
C THR A 475 23.03 17.45 -17.35
N SER A 476 22.64 16.74 -18.40
CA SER A 476 21.26 16.32 -18.68
C SER A 476 20.57 15.59 -17.52
N LEU A 477 21.22 14.64 -16.82
CA LEU A 477 20.59 13.86 -15.74
C LEU A 477 20.33 14.71 -14.49
N GLN A 478 21.27 15.59 -14.14
CA GLN A 478 21.11 16.54 -13.03
C GLN A 478 20.07 17.64 -13.37
N GLN A 479 20.04 18.10 -14.63
CA GLN A 479 18.97 18.96 -15.13
C GLN A 479 17.63 18.23 -15.20
N LEU A 480 17.58 16.94 -15.52
CA LEU A 480 16.37 16.09 -15.56
C LEU A 480 15.70 16.00 -14.19
N LEU A 481 16.50 15.80 -13.13
CA LEU A 481 16.05 15.79 -11.74
C LEU A 481 15.65 17.18 -11.21
N LYS A 482 16.16 18.28 -11.79
CA LYS A 482 15.62 19.64 -11.56
C LYS A 482 14.36 19.93 -12.40
N GLN A 483 14.26 19.40 -13.62
CA GLN A 483 13.16 19.64 -14.56
C GLN A 483 11.93 18.75 -14.35
N THR A 484 11.99 17.72 -13.50
CA THR A 484 10.78 17.05 -12.96
C THR A 484 9.92 18.02 -12.15
N ASN A 485 10.52 19.04 -11.52
CA ASN A 485 9.80 20.12 -10.84
C ASN A 485 9.45 21.33 -11.74
N ALA A 486 10.02 21.45 -12.95
CA ALA A 486 9.95 22.69 -13.74
C ALA A 486 8.90 22.72 -14.85
N ASN A 487 8.41 21.56 -15.33
CA ASN A 487 7.45 21.50 -16.46
C ASN A 487 5.99 21.79 -16.07
N THR A 488 5.70 22.08 -14.80
CA THR A 488 4.38 22.54 -14.31
C THR A 488 4.28 24.07 -14.23
N ARG A 489 4.75 24.78 -15.27
CA ARG A 489 4.62 26.26 -15.38
C ARG A 489 3.19 26.77 -15.55
N ARG A 490 2.19 25.88 -15.59
CA ARG A 490 0.83 26.19 -15.15
C ARG A 490 0.49 25.23 -13.99
N PRO A 491 0.38 25.69 -12.74
CA PRO A 491 -0.18 24.86 -11.69
C PRO A 491 -1.64 24.58 -12.03
N PHE A 492 -2.03 23.30 -12.10
CA PHE A 492 -3.45 22.93 -12.02
C PHE A 492 -4.04 23.57 -10.76
N ALA A 493 -5.28 24.07 -10.81
CA ALA A 493 -5.90 24.80 -9.71
C ALA A 493 -5.88 24.03 -8.37
N GLY A 494 -5.94 22.68 -8.42
CA GLY A 494 -5.80 21.81 -7.26
C GLY A 494 -4.39 21.68 -6.67
N HIS A 495 -3.34 22.29 -7.23
CA HIS A 495 -1.96 22.11 -6.73
C HIS A 495 -1.70 22.84 -5.41
N LYS A 496 -2.46 23.91 -5.10
CA LYS A 496 -2.48 24.52 -3.75
C LYS A 496 -3.21 23.60 -2.77
N SER A 497 -4.39 23.10 -3.14
CA SER A 497 -5.20 22.19 -2.33
C SER A 497 -4.47 20.88 -2.02
N ALA A 498 -3.83 20.26 -3.01
CA ALA A 498 -3.03 19.05 -2.83
C ALA A 498 -1.80 19.29 -1.96
N LYS A 499 -1.13 20.45 -2.08
CA LYS A 499 -0.05 20.83 -1.16
C LYS A 499 -0.57 21.02 0.27
N LEU A 500 -1.72 21.67 0.44
CA LEU A 500 -2.36 21.87 1.75
C LEU A 500 -2.73 20.53 2.40
N VAL A 501 -3.39 19.64 1.65
CA VAL A 501 -3.75 18.28 2.10
C VAL A 501 -2.50 17.46 2.45
N VAL A 502 -1.45 17.50 1.64
CA VAL A 502 -0.20 16.79 1.95
C VAL A 502 0.52 17.41 3.16
N SER A 503 0.52 18.74 3.33
CA SER A 503 1.09 19.37 4.52
C SER A 503 0.27 19.12 5.78
N LEU A 504 -1.06 19.03 5.66
CA LEU A 504 -1.97 18.70 6.76
C LEU A 504 -1.82 17.23 7.15
N ALA A 505 -1.77 16.31 6.18
CA ALA A 505 -1.47 14.90 6.43
C ALA A 505 -0.08 14.71 7.06
N LEU A 506 0.93 15.47 6.63
CA LEU A 506 2.26 15.45 7.25
C LEU A 506 2.25 16.04 8.67
N ALA A 507 1.47 17.09 8.92
CA ALA A 507 1.34 17.68 10.26
C ALA A 507 0.62 16.72 11.23
N ILE A 508 -0.49 16.10 10.78
CA ILE A 508 -1.21 15.05 11.52
C ILE A 508 -0.29 13.85 11.76
N LEU A 509 0.49 13.41 10.77
CA LEU A 509 1.48 12.35 10.90
C LEU A 509 2.54 12.68 11.96
N LEU A 510 3.11 13.89 11.93
CA LEU A 510 4.11 14.31 12.92
C LEU A 510 3.51 14.44 14.32
N ALA A 511 2.26 14.90 14.45
CA ALA A 511 1.54 14.93 15.71
C ALA A 511 1.28 13.51 16.25
N PHE A 512 0.84 12.58 15.39
CA PHE A 512 0.58 11.19 15.74
C PHE A 512 1.86 10.44 16.16
N VAL A 513 2.95 10.56 15.38
CA VAL A 513 4.26 10.00 15.72
C VAL A 513 4.81 10.64 16.99
N GLY A 514 4.60 11.94 17.19
CA GLY A 514 4.93 12.64 18.43
C GLY A 514 4.18 12.05 19.64
N ALA A 515 2.86 11.91 19.54
CA ALA A 515 2.01 11.35 20.60
C ALA A 515 2.40 9.90 20.96
N LEU A 516 2.57 9.02 19.97
CA LEU A 516 3.04 7.65 20.19
C LEU A 516 4.44 7.60 20.81
N SER A 517 5.35 8.49 20.40
CA SER A 517 6.68 8.58 21.00
C SER A 517 6.62 9.04 22.44
N SER A 518 5.79 10.05 22.75
CA SER A 518 5.53 10.53 24.11
C SER A 518 4.93 9.44 25.00
N PHE A 519 3.89 8.72 24.55
CA PHE A 519 3.32 7.59 25.31
C PHE A 519 4.33 6.45 25.48
N SER A 520 5.19 6.18 24.49
CA SER A 520 6.25 5.17 24.62
C SER A 520 7.31 5.57 25.66
N ILE A 521 7.73 6.84 25.68
CA ILE A 521 8.65 7.37 26.69
C ILE A 521 7.99 7.33 28.07
N LEU A 522 6.74 7.77 28.17
CA LEU A 522 5.99 7.82 29.43
C LEU A 522 5.73 6.42 29.98
N SER A 523 5.43 5.44 29.13
CA SER A 523 5.35 4.02 29.46
C SER A 523 6.66 3.46 30.07
N VAL A 524 7.81 3.83 29.49
CA VAL A 524 9.13 3.43 30.04
C VAL A 524 9.40 4.09 31.39
N LEU A 525 9.13 5.39 31.53
CA LEU A 525 9.27 6.11 32.79
C LEU A 525 8.34 5.53 33.87
N GLN A 526 7.08 5.29 33.53
CA GLN A 526 6.07 4.68 34.40
C GLN A 526 6.50 3.31 34.91
N LYS A 527 6.98 2.44 34.01
CA LYS A 527 7.51 1.12 34.36
C LYS A 527 8.77 1.21 35.22
N SER A 528 9.67 2.15 34.94
CA SER A 528 10.87 2.39 35.74
C SER A 528 10.55 2.90 37.14
N ALA A 529 9.52 3.74 37.28
CA ALA A 529 9.04 4.28 38.55
C ALA A 529 8.07 3.35 39.31
N LYS A 530 7.63 2.25 38.69
CA LYS A 530 6.53 1.37 39.16
C LYS A 530 5.24 2.14 39.50
N TRP A 531 4.98 3.25 38.82
CA TRP A 531 3.88 4.16 39.15
C TRP A 531 2.61 3.82 38.36
N PHE A 532 1.81 2.91 38.90
CA PHE A 532 0.51 2.51 38.33
C PHE A 532 -0.59 2.91 39.32
N PRO A 533 -1.15 4.13 39.22
CA PRO A 533 -2.25 4.55 40.08
C PRO A 533 -3.50 3.72 39.75
N ASP A 534 -4.31 3.41 40.76
CA ASP A 534 -5.54 2.65 40.55
C ASP A 534 -6.56 3.51 39.78
N ALA A 535 -6.97 3.03 38.60
CA ALA A 535 -7.95 3.70 37.76
C ALA A 535 -9.38 3.54 38.32
N THR A 536 -9.65 2.46 39.05
CA THR A 536 -10.95 2.16 39.63
C THR A 536 -10.87 2.08 41.16
N SER A 537 -11.91 2.53 41.84
CA SER A 537 -12.18 2.19 43.23
C SER A 537 -13.62 1.70 43.39
N VAL A 538 -13.81 0.72 44.25
CA VAL A 538 -15.13 0.18 44.63
C VAL A 538 -15.37 0.41 46.12
N VAL A 539 -16.58 0.84 46.46
CA VAL A 539 -17.06 1.00 47.83
C VAL A 539 -18.34 0.20 47.97
N ILE A 540 -18.27 -0.89 48.74
CA ILE A 540 -19.38 -1.80 49.00
C ILE A 540 -20.05 -1.39 50.31
N SER A 541 -21.33 -1.02 50.23
CA SER A 541 -22.21 -0.75 51.38
C SER A 541 -23.23 -1.88 51.51
N THR A 542 -24.04 -1.87 52.58
CA THR A 542 -25.11 -2.87 52.80
C THR A 542 -26.15 -2.88 51.68
N ASP A 543 -26.54 -1.69 51.22
CA ASP A 543 -27.68 -1.49 50.32
C ASP A 543 -27.28 -0.97 48.94
N ALA A 544 -25.98 -0.74 48.71
CA ALA A 544 -25.46 -0.20 47.45
C ALA A 544 -23.99 -0.56 47.20
N ILE A 545 -23.61 -0.65 45.93
CA ILE A 545 -22.21 -0.72 45.48
C ILE A 545 -21.91 0.49 44.61
N HIS A 546 -20.90 1.27 45.01
CA HIS A 546 -20.42 2.42 44.27
C HIS A 546 -19.09 2.08 43.59
N ILE A 547 -19.04 2.17 42.27
CA ILE A 547 -17.80 2.03 41.49
C ILE A 547 -17.48 3.39 40.89
N HIS A 548 -16.23 3.81 41.05
CA HIS A 548 -15.70 5.05 40.49
C HIS A 548 -14.54 4.70 39.55
N HIS A 549 -14.81 4.80 38.26
CA HIS A 549 -13.83 4.54 37.22
C HIS A 549 -13.26 5.88 36.76
N THR A 550 -12.12 6.21 37.36
CA THR A 550 -11.47 7.53 37.36
C THR A 550 -12.36 8.63 37.98
N ALA A 551 -11.96 9.89 37.85
CA ALA A 551 -12.78 11.04 38.27
C ALA A 551 -13.99 11.31 37.35
N ILE A 552 -14.10 10.57 36.24
CA ILE A 552 -15.00 10.88 35.12
C ILE A 552 -16.26 10.03 35.13
N VAL A 553 -16.15 8.75 35.50
CA VAL A 553 -17.23 7.76 35.36
C VAL A 553 -17.62 7.19 36.71
N LYS A 554 -18.92 7.11 36.95
CA LYS A 554 -19.48 6.53 38.17
C LYS A 554 -20.61 5.56 37.84
N LEU A 555 -20.64 4.46 38.59
CA LEU A 555 -21.72 3.48 38.60
C LEU A 555 -22.18 3.29 40.04
N ASP A 556 -23.45 3.62 40.30
CA ASP A 556 -24.10 3.33 41.57
C ASP A 556 -25.12 2.20 41.34
N LEU A 557 -24.89 1.04 41.96
CA LEU A 557 -25.80 -0.10 41.95
C LEU A 557 -26.54 -0.16 43.29
N GLY A 558 -27.87 -0.09 43.28
CA GLY A 558 -28.69 -0.41 44.44
C GLY A 558 -28.80 -1.92 44.60
N LEU A 559 -28.57 -2.44 45.80
CA LEU A 559 -28.80 -3.85 46.12
C LEU A 559 -30.26 -4.07 46.55
N ALA A 560 -30.81 -5.23 46.21
CA ALA A 560 -32.17 -5.61 46.55
C ALA A 560 -32.18 -6.37 47.88
N ALA A 561 -32.88 -5.84 48.89
CA ALA A 561 -33.07 -6.52 50.17
C ALA A 561 -33.96 -7.76 50.03
N THR A 562 -34.94 -7.72 49.13
CA THR A 562 -35.76 -8.88 48.74
C THR A 562 -35.85 -9.03 47.21
N PRO A 563 -36.13 -10.23 46.67
CA PRO A 563 -36.31 -10.44 45.22
C PRO A 563 -37.52 -9.70 44.60
N GLY A 564 -38.37 -9.07 45.43
CA GLY A 564 -39.45 -8.20 44.98
C GLY A 564 -38.98 -6.79 44.63
N ASP A 565 -37.89 -6.33 45.25
CA ASP A 565 -37.35 -4.96 45.11
C ASP A 565 -36.39 -4.82 43.92
N ALA A 566 -36.08 -5.93 43.26
CA ALA A 566 -35.14 -5.97 42.15
C ALA A 566 -35.74 -5.42 40.83
N LEU A 567 -34.87 -4.94 39.94
CA LEU A 567 -35.22 -4.53 38.59
C LEU A 567 -35.84 -5.71 37.81
N ARG A 568 -37.11 -5.56 37.45
CA ARG A 568 -37.89 -6.56 36.69
C ARG A 568 -38.50 -5.89 35.47
N VAL A 569 -38.49 -6.60 34.35
CA VAL A 569 -39.04 -6.16 33.07
C VAL A 569 -39.98 -7.26 32.58
N ASP A 570 -41.26 -6.94 32.39
CA ASP A 570 -42.30 -7.92 32.03
C ASP A 570 -42.10 -8.54 30.66
N THR A 571 -41.48 -7.81 29.73
CA THR A 571 -41.09 -8.29 28.40
C THR A 571 -39.71 -7.72 28.06
N PRO A 572 -38.65 -8.55 27.97
CA PRO A 572 -37.30 -8.04 27.75
C PRO A 572 -37.14 -7.41 26.36
N ASN A 573 -36.52 -6.23 26.31
CA ASN A 573 -36.39 -5.44 25.07
C ASN A 573 -35.30 -5.95 24.12
N TYR A 574 -34.34 -6.74 24.61
CA TYR A 574 -33.27 -7.32 23.79
C TYR A 574 -33.39 -8.85 23.69
N ALA A 575 -33.22 -9.37 22.46
CA ALA A 575 -33.32 -10.81 22.17
C ALA A 575 -32.35 -11.67 22.99
N SER A 576 -31.21 -11.10 23.42
CA SER A 576 -30.21 -11.79 24.24
C SER A 576 -30.48 -11.77 25.75
N CYS A 577 -31.48 -11.05 26.26
CA CYS A 577 -31.78 -10.99 27.70
C CYS A 577 -32.10 -12.37 28.31
N THR A 578 -32.78 -13.22 27.55
CA THR A 578 -33.16 -14.58 27.96
C THR A 578 -32.03 -15.61 27.77
N ASN A 579 -30.97 -15.27 27.03
CA ASN A 579 -29.86 -16.18 26.78
C ASN A 579 -29.13 -16.55 28.09
N ARG A 580 -28.73 -17.81 28.20
CA ARG A 580 -27.96 -18.33 29.33
C ARG A 580 -26.72 -19.05 28.81
N PHE A 581 -25.56 -18.61 29.28
CA PHE A 581 -24.25 -19.15 28.93
C PHE A 581 -23.77 -19.99 30.12
N ASN A 582 -23.95 -21.31 30.01
CA ASN A 582 -23.72 -22.27 31.10
C ASN A 582 -24.36 -21.87 32.45
N GLY A 583 -25.58 -21.35 32.42
CA GLY A 583 -26.32 -20.90 33.61
C GLY A 583 -26.10 -19.43 34.01
N LEU A 584 -25.21 -18.70 33.33
CA LEU A 584 -24.96 -17.27 33.55
C LEU A 584 -25.71 -16.40 32.51
N SER A 585 -26.19 -15.24 32.94
CA SER A 585 -26.84 -14.23 32.09
C SER A 585 -25.82 -13.24 31.52
N LEU A 586 -26.24 -12.38 30.59
CA LEU A 586 -25.40 -11.26 30.13
C LEU A 586 -25.01 -10.32 31.27
N ILE A 587 -25.93 -10.03 32.20
CA ILE A 587 -25.66 -9.14 33.34
C ILE A 587 -24.61 -9.77 34.26
N ASP A 588 -24.66 -11.08 34.51
CA ASP A 588 -23.61 -11.76 35.29
C ASP A 588 -22.23 -11.61 34.65
N LEU A 589 -22.15 -11.78 33.32
CA LEU A 589 -20.90 -11.70 32.57
C LEU A 589 -20.39 -10.26 32.40
N GLY A 590 -21.29 -9.27 32.42
CA GLY A 590 -20.98 -7.84 32.44
C GLY A 590 -20.42 -7.40 33.79
N LEU A 591 -21.09 -7.76 34.90
CA LEU A 591 -20.61 -7.48 36.26
C LEU A 591 -19.24 -8.13 36.53
N LEU A 592 -18.99 -9.33 35.99
CA LEU A 592 -17.67 -9.97 36.04
C LEU A 592 -16.63 -9.30 35.14
N ALA A 593 -17.02 -8.72 34.00
CA ALA A 593 -16.12 -7.93 33.16
C ALA A 593 -15.75 -6.58 33.82
N GLU A 594 -16.66 -5.97 34.59
CA GLU A 594 -16.40 -4.74 35.36
C GLU A 594 -15.38 -5.01 36.46
N ALA A 595 -15.57 -6.09 37.23
CA ALA A 595 -14.64 -6.50 38.28
C ALA A 595 -13.20 -6.78 37.78
N ALA A 596 -12.99 -6.96 36.47
CA ALA A 596 -11.66 -7.14 35.89
C ALA A 596 -10.82 -5.85 35.91
N TYR A 597 -11.46 -4.69 36.10
CA TYR A 597 -10.76 -3.41 36.22
C TYR A 597 -10.24 -3.11 37.63
N PHE A 598 -10.69 -3.84 38.65
CA PHE A 598 -10.25 -3.64 40.03
C PHE A 598 -8.78 -4.06 40.21
N ASN A 599 -8.14 -3.53 41.24
CA ASN A 599 -6.72 -3.75 41.50
C ASN A 599 -6.45 -5.24 41.83
N PRO A 600 -5.66 -5.99 41.03
CA PRO A 600 -5.42 -7.41 41.27
C PRO A 600 -4.59 -7.71 42.53
N ALA A 601 -4.05 -6.67 43.19
CA ALA A 601 -3.36 -6.79 44.48
C ALA A 601 -4.27 -6.53 45.70
N SER A 602 -5.55 -6.19 45.51
CA SER A 602 -6.54 -6.03 46.58
C SER A 602 -7.55 -7.19 46.61
N THR A 603 -8.35 -7.27 47.66
CA THR A 603 -9.46 -8.24 47.77
C THR A 603 -10.74 -7.75 47.07
N ASP A 604 -10.78 -6.50 46.61
CA ASP A 604 -11.94 -5.81 46.03
C ASP A 604 -12.77 -6.65 45.07
N ALA A 605 -12.15 -7.38 44.13
CA ALA A 605 -12.87 -8.24 43.19
C ALA A 605 -13.47 -9.49 43.85
N ALA A 606 -12.81 -10.06 44.85
CA ALA A 606 -13.36 -11.17 45.63
C ALA A 606 -14.52 -10.69 46.52
N ASP A 607 -14.37 -9.53 47.17
CA ASP A 607 -15.39 -8.93 48.04
C ASP A 607 -16.62 -8.50 47.21
N TYR A 608 -16.42 -7.92 46.03
CA TYR A 608 -17.48 -7.59 45.07
C TYR A 608 -18.18 -8.84 44.52
N VAL A 609 -17.43 -9.87 44.11
CA VAL A 609 -18.03 -11.13 43.65
C VAL A 609 -18.81 -11.81 44.78
N ALA A 610 -18.34 -11.75 46.03
CA ALA A 610 -19.10 -12.23 47.18
C ALA A 610 -20.40 -11.42 47.37
N ALA A 611 -20.34 -10.09 47.39
CA ALA A 611 -21.52 -9.23 47.54
C ALA A 611 -22.58 -9.47 46.43
N VAL A 612 -22.14 -9.63 45.18
CA VAL A 612 -23.03 -9.76 44.02
C VAL A 612 -23.48 -11.20 43.76
N PHE A 613 -22.71 -12.23 44.13
CA PHE A 613 -23.01 -13.61 43.75
C PHE A 613 -23.23 -14.59 44.91
N ALA A 614 -22.82 -14.31 46.16
CA ALA A 614 -22.90 -15.30 47.24
C ALA A 614 -24.33 -15.80 47.52
N GLY A 615 -25.34 -14.93 47.39
CA GLY A 615 -26.75 -15.30 47.57
C GLY A 615 -27.28 -16.32 46.55
N THR A 616 -26.68 -16.40 45.35
CA THR A 616 -27.06 -17.40 44.31
C THR A 616 -26.01 -18.51 44.15
N PHE A 617 -24.75 -18.23 44.44
CA PHE A 617 -23.59 -19.09 44.26
C PHE A 617 -22.65 -18.98 45.48
N PRO A 618 -23.00 -19.57 46.63
CA PRO A 618 -22.27 -19.37 47.90
C PRO A 618 -20.84 -19.92 47.90
N ALA A 619 -20.47 -20.74 46.91
CA ALA A 619 -19.13 -21.28 46.73
C ALA A 619 -18.35 -20.64 45.55
N ALA A 620 -18.81 -19.49 45.03
CA ALA A 620 -18.09 -18.76 43.98
C ALA A 620 -16.74 -18.26 44.52
N ALA A 621 -15.64 -18.58 43.82
CA ALA A 621 -14.29 -18.28 44.27
C ALA A 621 -13.49 -17.54 43.19
N VAL A 622 -12.96 -16.36 43.55
CA VAL A 622 -12.03 -15.58 42.71
C VAL A 622 -10.61 -16.14 42.86
N ARG A 623 -9.90 -16.28 41.73
CA ARG A 623 -8.53 -16.77 41.64
C ARG A 623 -7.74 -15.91 40.65
N TYR A 624 -6.51 -15.57 41.02
CA TYR A 624 -5.59 -14.84 40.16
C TYR A 624 -4.49 -15.76 39.61
N PRO A 625 -4.07 -15.61 38.34
CA PRO A 625 -2.88 -16.28 37.81
C PRO A 625 -1.62 -15.84 38.56
N ALA A 626 -0.67 -16.76 38.77
CA ALA A 626 0.57 -16.48 39.51
C ALA A 626 1.48 -15.39 38.90
N LEU A 627 1.26 -15.02 37.64
CA LEU A 627 1.98 -13.97 36.93
C LEU A 627 1.24 -12.62 36.90
N ASN A 628 -0.05 -12.60 37.25
CA ASN A 628 -0.86 -11.38 37.25
C ASN A 628 -0.49 -10.47 38.43
N THR A 629 0.46 -9.56 38.19
CA THR A 629 0.99 -8.62 39.17
C THR A 629 0.92 -7.19 38.64
N LYS A 630 0.47 -6.25 39.48
CA LYS A 630 0.30 -4.80 39.20
C LYS A 630 1.51 -4.08 38.57
N THR A 631 2.71 -4.69 38.61
CA THR A 631 3.95 -4.11 38.06
C THR A 631 4.63 -4.99 37.01
N GLY A 632 4.13 -6.20 36.75
CA GLY A 632 4.81 -7.22 35.95
C GLY A 632 3.95 -7.85 34.84
N SER A 633 2.64 -7.96 35.04
CA SER A 633 1.74 -8.54 34.05
C SER A 633 1.69 -7.68 32.77
N LYS A 634 1.55 -8.32 31.61
CA LYS A 634 1.23 -7.60 30.37
C LYS A 634 -0.28 -7.41 30.21
N LEU A 635 -1.08 -8.38 30.65
CA LEU A 635 -2.53 -8.45 30.47
C LEU A 635 -3.14 -8.87 31.81
N ASP A 636 -4.02 -8.04 32.35
CA ASP A 636 -4.60 -8.29 33.67
C ASP A 636 -5.94 -9.06 33.49
N PHE A 637 -6.06 -10.22 34.14
CA PHE A 637 -7.26 -11.07 34.07
C PHE A 637 -7.41 -11.94 35.33
N PHE A 638 -8.65 -12.34 35.64
CA PHE A 638 -8.93 -13.20 36.79
C PHE A 638 -9.92 -14.32 36.43
N GLU A 639 -9.89 -15.39 37.23
CA GLU A 639 -10.84 -16.50 37.18
C GLU A 639 -11.89 -16.33 38.29
N THR A 640 -13.17 -16.38 37.95
CA THR A 640 -14.24 -16.72 38.90
C THR A 640 -14.69 -18.15 38.65
N HIS A 641 -14.44 -19.04 39.60
CA HIS A 641 -14.95 -20.40 39.54
C HIS A 641 -16.31 -20.49 40.23
N PHE A 642 -17.28 -21.10 39.55
CA PHE A 642 -18.61 -21.45 40.05
C PHE A 642 -18.74 -22.98 40.14
N PRO A 643 -18.47 -23.59 41.32
CA PRO A 643 -18.52 -25.05 41.48
C PRO A 643 -19.90 -25.65 41.16
N SER A 644 -20.98 -24.96 41.52
CA SER A 644 -22.36 -25.37 41.25
C SER A 644 -22.73 -25.45 39.76
N LEU A 645 -21.96 -24.79 38.88
CA LEU A 645 -22.15 -24.80 37.43
C LEU A 645 -21.05 -25.59 36.71
N ASN A 646 -20.12 -26.21 37.45
CA ASN A 646 -18.85 -26.75 36.93
C ASN A 646 -18.18 -25.83 35.88
N THR A 647 -18.13 -24.52 36.18
CA THR A 647 -17.76 -23.49 35.22
C THR A 647 -16.73 -22.54 35.81
N SER A 648 -15.81 -22.07 34.98
CA SER A 648 -14.92 -20.95 35.28
C SER A 648 -15.14 -19.84 34.27
N VAL A 649 -15.40 -18.63 34.76
CA VAL A 649 -15.42 -17.41 33.95
C VAL A 649 -14.06 -16.76 34.05
N ILE A 650 -13.38 -16.57 32.91
CA ILE A 650 -12.15 -15.81 32.83
C ILE A 650 -12.50 -14.41 32.33
N ALA A 651 -12.36 -13.43 33.21
CA ALA A 651 -12.68 -12.03 32.93
C ALA A 651 -11.38 -11.26 32.64
N VAL A 652 -11.33 -10.66 31.46
CA VAL A 652 -10.14 -9.99 30.89
C VAL A 652 -10.33 -8.48 30.91
N ARG A 653 -9.39 -7.77 31.54
CA ARG A 653 -9.42 -6.31 31.65
C ARG A 653 -9.19 -5.64 30.29
N GLY A 654 -9.90 -4.54 30.04
CA GLY A 654 -9.63 -3.66 28.90
C GLY A 654 -8.55 -2.61 29.18
N THR A 655 -8.46 -1.62 28.30
CA THR A 655 -7.46 -0.55 28.34
C THR A 655 -7.65 0.32 29.59
N ASP A 656 -6.56 0.51 30.34
CA ASP A 656 -6.52 1.39 31.52
C ASP A 656 -5.94 2.76 31.13
N VAL A 657 -6.72 3.82 31.40
CA VAL A 657 -6.39 5.19 30.97
C VAL A 657 -5.09 5.74 31.58
N TRP A 658 -4.64 5.21 32.71
CA TRP A 658 -3.38 5.60 33.34
C TRP A 658 -2.20 4.72 32.92
N ARG A 659 -2.43 3.66 32.14
CA ARG A 659 -1.41 2.67 31.77
C ARG A 659 -1.05 2.75 30.29
N PHE A 660 -0.05 3.57 29.97
CA PHE A 660 0.36 3.87 28.58
C PHE A 660 0.83 2.67 27.75
N THR A 661 1.12 1.50 28.36
CA THR A 661 1.35 0.27 27.60
C THR A 661 0.11 -0.16 26.82
N ASP A 662 -1.08 0.00 27.40
CA ASP A 662 -2.29 -0.66 26.91
C ASP A 662 -2.73 0.03 25.61
N PHE A 663 -2.72 1.36 25.58
CA PHE A 663 -2.87 2.16 24.35
C PHE A 663 -1.88 1.80 23.23
N ILE A 664 -0.64 1.40 23.58
CA ILE A 664 0.37 1.02 22.58
C ILE A 664 0.05 -0.37 22.00
N GLU A 665 -0.46 -1.30 22.81
CA GLU A 665 -0.88 -2.63 22.34
C GLU A 665 -2.18 -2.55 21.52
N ASP A 666 -3.14 -1.70 21.89
CA ASP A 666 -4.35 -1.39 21.09
C ASP A 666 -3.97 -0.95 19.68
N VAL A 667 -3.06 0.03 19.58
CA VAL A 667 -2.55 0.55 18.31
C VAL A 667 -1.85 -0.55 17.52
N LYS A 668 -0.99 -1.38 18.14
CA LYS A 668 -0.32 -2.50 17.45
C LYS A 668 -1.29 -3.54 16.92
N MET A 669 -2.35 -3.85 17.66
CA MET A 669 -3.32 -4.89 17.29
C MET A 669 -4.23 -4.42 16.14
N PHE A 670 -4.67 -3.17 16.17
CA PHE A 670 -5.72 -2.63 15.27
C PHE A 670 -5.27 -1.61 14.22
N PHE A 671 -3.96 -1.34 14.10
CA PHE A 671 -3.43 -0.34 13.15
C PHE A 671 -3.98 -0.47 11.73
N GLU A 672 -3.88 -1.66 11.13
CA GLU A 672 -4.25 -1.90 9.73
C GLU A 672 -5.76 -1.71 9.45
N PRO A 673 -6.70 -2.31 10.21
CA PRO A 673 -8.13 -1.99 10.05
C PRO A 673 -8.46 -0.50 10.21
N VAL A 674 -7.86 0.20 11.19
CA VAL A 674 -8.09 1.65 11.38
C VAL A 674 -7.61 2.45 10.15
N VAL A 675 -6.44 2.11 9.62
CA VAL A 675 -5.91 2.65 8.36
C VAL A 675 -6.87 2.36 7.19
N PHE A 676 -7.42 1.15 7.08
CA PHE A 676 -8.40 0.80 6.05
C PHE A 676 -9.76 1.50 6.23
N ALA A 677 -10.22 1.72 7.46
CA ALA A 677 -11.45 2.47 7.75
C ALA A 677 -11.32 3.93 7.30
N ILE A 678 -10.21 4.59 7.66
CA ILE A 678 -9.89 5.96 7.21
C ILE A 678 -9.79 6.02 5.68
N LEU A 679 -9.10 5.06 5.05
CA LEU A 679 -9.03 4.92 3.59
C LEU A 679 -10.43 4.80 2.96
N SER A 680 -11.32 4.02 3.55
CA SER A 680 -12.68 3.78 3.04
C SER A 680 -13.58 5.01 3.11
N ALA A 681 -13.29 5.96 4.01
CA ALA A 681 -13.99 7.24 4.08
C ALA A 681 -13.58 8.18 2.93
N ILE A 682 -12.33 8.08 2.45
CA ILE A 682 -11.80 8.90 1.36
C ILE A 682 -12.06 8.24 -0.01
N PHE A 683 -12.03 6.91 -0.07
CA PHE A 683 -12.19 6.12 -1.29
C PHE A 683 -13.34 5.12 -1.15
N PRO A 684 -14.57 5.48 -1.57
CA PRO A 684 -15.75 4.63 -1.42
C PRO A 684 -15.63 3.24 -2.08
N THR A 685 -14.76 3.08 -3.09
CA THR A 685 -14.47 1.79 -3.73
C THR A 685 -13.90 0.75 -2.76
N ILE A 686 -13.21 1.18 -1.70
CA ILE A 686 -12.68 0.31 -0.64
C ILE A 686 -13.82 -0.25 0.23
N ARG A 687 -14.94 0.46 0.38
CA ARG A 687 -16.14 -0.04 1.08
C ARG A 687 -16.84 -1.19 0.36
N ILE A 688 -16.53 -1.40 -0.93
CA ILE A 688 -17.06 -2.48 -1.76
C ILE A 688 -16.17 -3.75 -1.64
N TRP A 689 -15.07 -3.70 -0.89
CA TRP A 689 -14.18 -4.84 -0.75
C TRP A 689 -14.73 -5.85 0.26
N PRO A 690 -14.79 -7.15 -0.07
CA PRO A 690 -15.20 -8.19 0.88
C PRO A 690 -14.09 -8.43 1.93
N ASP A 691 -14.45 -8.90 3.13
CA ASP A 691 -13.49 -9.14 4.23
C ASP A 691 -12.38 -10.14 3.88
N VAL A 692 -12.64 -11.06 2.96
CA VAL A 692 -11.61 -11.96 2.41
C VAL A 692 -10.50 -11.13 1.74
N THR A 693 -10.85 -10.09 0.97
CA THR A 693 -9.87 -9.20 0.33
C THR A 693 -9.08 -8.40 1.34
N PHE A 694 -9.72 -7.80 2.35
CA PHE A 694 -9.00 -7.09 3.42
C PHE A 694 -8.05 -8.02 4.16
N SER A 695 -8.54 -9.18 4.62
CA SER A 695 -7.73 -10.11 5.40
C SER A 695 -6.57 -10.73 4.61
N THR A 696 -6.75 -11.08 3.32
CA THR A 696 -5.62 -11.53 2.47
C THR A 696 -4.61 -10.41 2.20
N LEU A 697 -5.04 -9.14 2.07
CA LEU A 697 -4.12 -8.02 1.91
C LEU A 697 -3.35 -7.71 3.20
N ILE A 698 -4.00 -7.80 4.38
CA ILE A 698 -3.37 -7.66 5.70
C ILE A 698 -2.35 -8.78 5.94
N GLU A 699 -2.71 -10.03 5.61
CA GLU A 699 -1.80 -11.18 5.68
C GLU A 699 -0.56 -10.97 4.80
N LEU A 700 -0.77 -10.65 3.51
CA LEU A 700 0.31 -10.38 2.55
C LEU A 700 1.21 -9.22 3.01
N TYR A 701 0.61 -8.15 3.54
CA TYR A 701 1.32 -6.98 4.05
C TYR A 701 2.17 -7.32 5.28
N SER A 702 1.61 -8.01 6.27
CA SER A 702 2.31 -8.46 7.48
C SER A 702 3.46 -9.40 7.13
N GLU A 703 3.24 -10.37 6.24
CA GLU A 703 4.24 -11.31 5.74
C GLU A 703 5.38 -10.61 4.97
N LEU A 704 5.07 -9.66 4.08
CA LEU A 704 6.07 -8.84 3.37
C LEU A 704 6.91 -7.97 4.32
N ILE A 705 6.29 -7.41 5.36
CA ILE A 705 6.97 -6.61 6.39
C ILE A 705 7.86 -7.52 7.27
N SER A 706 7.41 -8.76 7.53
CA SER A 706 8.20 -9.78 8.22
C SER A 706 9.43 -10.22 7.41
N LEU A 707 9.31 -10.36 6.08
CA LEU A 707 10.47 -10.57 5.18
C LEU A 707 11.47 -9.43 5.28
N CYS A 708 10.99 -8.19 5.40
CA CYS A 708 11.88 -7.04 5.60
C CYS A 708 12.51 -6.98 7.00
N GLY A 709 12.24 -7.94 7.89
CA GLY A 709 12.84 -8.01 9.22
C GLY A 709 12.12 -7.17 10.28
N LEU A 710 10.92 -6.69 9.99
CA LEU A 710 10.01 -6.03 10.92
C LEU A 710 8.92 -7.03 11.31
N ARG A 711 8.97 -7.55 12.52
CA ARG A 711 7.95 -8.48 13.04
C ARG A 711 7.26 -7.79 14.20
N HIS A 712 5.93 -7.84 14.22
CA HIS A 712 5.17 -7.51 15.41
C HIS A 712 5.31 -8.70 16.37
N GLU A 713 5.98 -8.51 17.50
CA GLU A 713 6.04 -9.55 18.53
C GLU A 713 4.75 -9.53 19.35
N SER A 714 3.85 -10.45 19.04
CA SER A 714 2.46 -10.52 19.51
C SER A 714 2.32 -11.21 20.89
N TRP A 715 3.22 -10.90 21.83
CA TRP A 715 3.28 -11.53 23.17
C TRP A 715 2.11 -11.21 24.12
N TYR A 716 1.12 -10.40 23.71
CA TYR A 716 0.12 -9.84 24.64
C TYR A 716 -0.91 -10.87 25.14
N TYR A 717 -1.34 -11.81 24.29
CA TYR A 717 -2.40 -12.77 24.61
C TYR A 717 -1.89 -14.18 25.03
N HIS A 718 -0.58 -14.44 24.95
CA HIS A 718 -0.04 -15.78 25.20
C HIS A 718 -0.24 -16.26 26.64
N GLU A 719 -0.11 -15.38 27.62
CA GLU A 719 -0.30 -15.72 29.04
C GLU A 719 -1.74 -16.19 29.33
N LEU A 720 -2.74 -15.48 28.79
CA LEU A 720 -4.14 -15.89 28.87
C LEU A 720 -4.39 -17.20 28.10
N LEU A 721 -3.80 -17.36 26.93
CA LEU A 721 -3.95 -18.58 26.11
C LEU A 721 -3.39 -19.82 26.81
N ASP A 722 -2.19 -19.72 27.39
CA ASP A 722 -1.56 -20.82 28.12
C ASP A 722 -2.33 -21.13 29.42
N TYR A 723 -2.83 -20.11 30.13
CA TYR A 723 -3.66 -20.29 31.31
C TYR A 723 -4.99 -20.98 30.99
N VAL A 724 -5.74 -20.52 29.98
CA VAL A 724 -7.02 -21.13 29.58
C VAL A 724 -6.81 -22.55 29.05
N ALA A 725 -5.71 -22.82 28.33
CA ALA A 725 -5.36 -24.16 27.86
C ALA A 725 -4.92 -25.14 28.97
N SER A 726 -4.57 -24.62 30.15
CA SER A 726 -4.25 -25.43 31.33
C SER A 726 -5.50 -25.98 32.04
N ILE A 727 -6.63 -25.26 31.95
CA ILE A 727 -7.91 -25.68 32.54
C ILE A 727 -8.56 -26.74 31.64
N ARG A 728 -8.74 -27.94 32.18
CA ARG A 728 -9.29 -29.12 31.44
C ARG A 728 -10.34 -29.90 32.21
N ASP A 729 -10.52 -29.56 33.48
CA ASP A 729 -11.36 -30.20 34.49
C ASP A 729 -12.82 -29.72 34.46
N ARG A 730 -13.08 -28.58 33.80
CA ARG A 730 -14.34 -27.83 33.87
C ARG A 730 -14.53 -26.94 32.64
N GLU A 731 -15.75 -26.44 32.45
CA GLU A 731 -16.03 -25.55 31.32
C GLU A 731 -15.50 -24.13 31.55
N VAL A 732 -15.09 -23.48 30.46
CA VAL A 732 -14.48 -22.15 30.49
C VAL A 732 -15.23 -21.19 29.60
N LEU A 733 -15.75 -20.13 30.22
CA LEU A 733 -16.34 -18.96 29.56
C LEU A 733 -15.34 -17.81 29.61
N LEU A 734 -15.22 -17.06 28.52
CA LEU A 734 -14.39 -15.85 28.46
C LEU A 734 -15.29 -14.61 28.42
N THR A 735 -15.04 -13.66 29.31
CA THR A 735 -15.68 -12.33 29.31
C THR A 735 -14.64 -11.22 29.35
N GLY A 736 -15.05 -10.01 29.01
CA GLY A 736 -14.18 -8.85 28.99
C GLY A 736 -14.83 -7.68 28.25
N HIS A 737 -14.27 -6.51 28.48
CA HIS A 737 -14.72 -5.24 27.92
C HIS A 737 -13.64 -4.60 27.06
N SER A 738 -14.02 -3.84 26.03
CA SER A 738 -13.10 -3.10 25.16
C SER A 738 -12.00 -4.03 24.59
N MET A 739 -10.72 -3.64 24.68
CA MET A 739 -9.57 -4.48 24.31
C MET A 739 -9.58 -5.87 24.98
N GLY A 740 -9.96 -5.95 26.26
CA GLY A 740 -10.07 -7.22 26.99
C GLY A 740 -11.13 -8.13 26.37
N GLY A 741 -12.24 -7.55 25.91
CA GLY A 741 -13.25 -8.22 25.09
C GLY A 741 -12.68 -8.72 23.76
N GLY A 742 -11.88 -7.90 23.05
CA GLY A 742 -11.19 -8.31 21.83
C GLY A 742 -10.27 -9.54 22.03
N ILE A 743 -9.53 -9.56 23.13
CA ILE A 743 -8.58 -10.63 23.48
C ILE A 743 -9.29 -11.90 23.97
N ALA A 744 -10.35 -11.75 24.77
CA ALA A 744 -11.22 -12.84 25.19
C ALA A 744 -11.80 -13.58 23.97
N ARG A 745 -12.27 -12.85 22.95
CA ARG A 745 -12.75 -13.42 21.67
C ARG A 745 -11.63 -14.11 20.89
N LEU A 746 -10.44 -13.52 20.84
CA LEU A 746 -9.27 -14.12 20.20
C LEU A 746 -8.92 -15.47 20.83
N VAL A 747 -8.64 -15.51 22.14
CA VAL A 747 -8.25 -16.75 22.84
C VAL A 747 -9.38 -17.78 22.80
N GLY A 748 -10.63 -17.36 22.97
CA GLY A 748 -11.80 -18.24 22.83
C GLY A 748 -11.89 -18.88 21.45
N SER A 749 -11.70 -18.10 20.39
CA SER A 749 -11.73 -18.62 19.01
C SER A 749 -10.59 -19.59 18.69
N ILE A 750 -9.41 -19.45 19.32
CA ILE A 750 -8.27 -20.35 19.15
C ILE A 750 -8.51 -21.67 19.89
N LEU A 751 -9.00 -21.61 21.13
CA LEU A 751 -9.18 -22.77 22.00
C LEU A 751 -10.55 -23.44 21.87
N GLY A 752 -11.44 -22.90 21.03
CA GLY A 752 -12.82 -23.39 20.88
C GLY A 752 -13.68 -23.14 22.12
N LYS A 753 -13.39 -22.08 22.88
CA LYS A 753 -14.10 -21.71 24.10
C LYS A 753 -15.05 -20.53 23.87
N PRO A 754 -16.28 -20.56 24.41
CA PRO A 754 -17.26 -19.48 24.28
C PRO A 754 -16.77 -18.17 24.89
N SER A 755 -16.92 -17.09 24.15
CA SER A 755 -16.58 -15.71 24.53
C SER A 755 -17.81 -14.82 24.44
N ILE A 756 -18.12 -14.11 25.53
CA ILE A 756 -19.26 -13.19 25.64
C ILE A 756 -18.72 -11.87 26.16
N THR A 757 -18.74 -10.82 25.33
CA THR A 757 -17.92 -9.61 25.58
C THR A 757 -18.68 -8.34 25.28
N PHE A 758 -18.25 -7.25 25.90
CA PHE A 758 -18.96 -5.97 25.94
C PHE A 758 -18.13 -4.88 25.29
N SER A 759 -18.74 -4.09 24.41
CA SER A 759 -18.05 -3.06 23.61
C SER A 759 -16.74 -3.52 22.94
N PRO A 760 -16.59 -4.78 22.46
CA PRO A 760 -15.31 -5.23 21.93
C PRO A 760 -15.05 -4.59 20.55
N PRO A 761 -13.79 -4.31 20.19
CA PRO A 761 -13.45 -4.06 18.79
C PRO A 761 -13.83 -5.28 17.94
N GLY A 762 -14.09 -5.05 16.67
CA GLY A 762 -14.17 -6.10 15.66
C GLY A 762 -12.84 -6.84 15.55
N PHE A 763 -12.83 -7.98 14.87
CA PHE A 763 -11.60 -8.77 14.75
C PHE A 763 -11.48 -9.60 13.46
N VAL A 764 -12.48 -9.58 12.57
CA VAL A 764 -12.53 -10.46 11.38
C VAL A 764 -11.35 -10.23 10.43
N GLN A 765 -10.88 -8.98 10.28
CA GLN A 765 -9.79 -8.61 9.37
C GLN A 765 -8.43 -8.80 10.04
N SER A 766 -8.28 -8.33 11.29
CA SER A 766 -7.06 -8.47 12.10
C SER A 766 -6.68 -9.91 12.40
N TYR A 767 -7.65 -10.83 12.46
CA TYR A 767 -7.42 -12.26 12.65
C TYR A 767 -6.34 -12.85 11.75
N SER A 768 -6.27 -12.37 10.50
CA SER A 768 -5.29 -12.86 9.51
C SER A 768 -3.83 -12.68 9.92
N LYS A 769 -3.52 -11.69 10.77
CA LYS A 769 -2.17 -11.47 11.31
C LYS A 769 -1.69 -12.61 12.21
N LEU A 770 -2.62 -13.40 12.77
CA LEU A 770 -2.34 -14.41 13.80
C LEU A 770 -2.37 -15.85 13.26
N VAL A 771 -2.71 -16.05 11.98
CA VAL A 771 -2.87 -17.39 11.36
C VAL A 771 -1.57 -18.21 11.29
N HIS A 772 -0.40 -17.55 11.32
CA HIS A 772 0.89 -18.20 11.08
C HIS A 772 1.85 -18.22 12.29
N ASP A 773 1.51 -17.56 13.41
CA ASP A 773 2.52 -17.18 14.42
C ASP A 773 2.01 -17.19 15.87
N ILE A 774 1.34 -18.27 16.28
CA ILE A 774 0.91 -18.49 17.68
C ILE A 774 2.00 -19.27 18.42
N GLY A 775 2.75 -18.61 19.30
CA GLY A 775 3.77 -19.26 20.16
C GLY A 775 4.90 -19.94 19.37
N GLY A 776 5.18 -19.48 18.14
CA GLY A 776 6.15 -20.10 17.23
C GLY A 776 5.71 -21.44 16.62
N LYS A 777 4.45 -21.86 16.79
CA LYS A 777 3.86 -23.04 16.13
C LYS A 777 2.92 -22.61 15.02
N ALA A 778 3.03 -23.26 13.86
CA ALA A 778 2.16 -23.04 12.70
C ALA A 778 0.78 -23.69 12.92
N THR A 779 -0.08 -23.01 13.69
CA THR A 779 -1.43 -23.48 14.03
C THR A 779 -2.45 -22.82 13.12
N LYS A 780 -2.98 -23.56 12.13
CA LYS A 780 -4.04 -23.07 11.24
C LYS A 780 -5.36 -22.96 11.98
N VAL A 781 -5.65 -21.79 12.56
CA VAL A 781 -6.88 -21.57 13.32
C VAL A 781 -8.10 -21.51 12.39
N ASN A 782 -9.19 -22.17 12.77
CA ASN A 782 -10.40 -22.21 11.98
C ASN A 782 -11.15 -20.87 12.06
N ARG A 783 -11.25 -20.13 10.95
CA ARG A 783 -12.00 -18.86 10.90
C ARG A 783 -13.47 -19.02 11.25
N ALA A 784 -14.09 -20.19 11.09
CA ALA A 784 -15.47 -20.40 11.55
C ALA A 784 -15.59 -20.33 13.08
N SER A 785 -14.53 -20.66 13.84
CA SER A 785 -14.56 -20.63 15.30
C SER A 785 -14.83 -19.23 15.87
N ILE A 786 -14.41 -18.16 15.19
CA ILE A 786 -14.70 -16.78 15.63
C ILE A 786 -16.18 -16.41 15.46
N HIS A 787 -16.89 -17.06 14.53
CA HIS A 787 -18.32 -16.86 14.33
C HIS A 787 -19.16 -17.77 15.26
N HIS A 788 -18.66 -18.95 15.60
CA HIS A 788 -19.42 -19.93 16.40
C HIS A 788 -19.29 -19.73 17.91
N HIS A 789 -18.14 -19.23 18.40
CA HIS A 789 -17.83 -19.13 19.83
C HIS A 789 -17.78 -17.68 20.35
N SER A 790 -18.42 -16.73 19.65
CA SER A 790 -18.35 -15.32 20.00
C SER A 790 -19.72 -14.65 20.06
N VAL A 791 -19.96 -13.95 21.16
CA VAL A 791 -21.08 -13.04 21.40
C VAL A 791 -20.50 -11.67 21.76
N ALA A 792 -20.98 -10.62 21.11
CA ALA A 792 -20.61 -9.24 21.38
C ALA A 792 -21.88 -8.42 21.68
N VAL A 793 -21.90 -7.77 22.84
CA VAL A 793 -22.87 -6.72 23.17
C VAL A 793 -22.26 -5.38 22.78
N ILE A 794 -22.97 -4.61 21.95
CA ILE A 794 -22.46 -3.40 21.30
C ILE A 794 -23.44 -2.25 21.51
N PRO A 795 -23.07 -1.21 22.29
CA PRO A 795 -23.84 0.01 22.39
C PRO A 795 -23.86 0.79 21.07
N GLU A 796 -24.99 1.45 20.78
CA GLU A 796 -25.06 2.41 19.69
C GLU A 796 -24.08 3.58 19.91
N TYR A 797 -23.52 4.08 18.80
CA TYR A 797 -22.55 5.18 18.76
C TYR A 797 -21.22 4.96 19.50
N ASP A 798 -20.91 3.75 20.00
CA ASP A 798 -19.57 3.41 20.47
C ASP A 798 -18.55 3.37 19.30
N PRO A 799 -17.55 4.27 19.24
CA PRO A 799 -16.57 4.29 18.17
C PRO A 799 -15.56 3.13 18.23
N VAL A 800 -15.37 2.46 19.37
CA VAL A 800 -14.41 1.35 19.52
C VAL A 800 -14.94 0.08 18.85
N THR A 801 -16.24 -0.20 18.95
CA THR A 801 -16.86 -1.36 18.27
C THR A 801 -16.89 -1.23 16.74
N MET A 802 -16.61 -0.03 16.20
CA MET A 802 -16.45 0.25 14.78
C MET A 802 -15.03 -0.02 14.25
N ILE A 803 -14.08 -0.33 15.13
CA ILE A 803 -12.71 -0.73 14.75
C ILE A 803 -12.77 -2.17 14.24
N ASP A 804 -12.39 -2.41 12.98
CA ASP A 804 -12.49 -3.73 12.32
C ASP A 804 -13.97 -4.24 12.24
N VAL A 805 -14.19 -5.43 11.68
CA VAL A 805 -15.51 -6.03 11.47
C VAL A 805 -15.82 -7.04 12.58
N GLN A 806 -17.05 -6.99 13.08
CA GLN A 806 -17.57 -7.82 14.15
C GLN A 806 -17.84 -9.26 13.71
N ALA A 807 -17.61 -10.23 14.60
CA ALA A 807 -17.86 -11.65 14.38
C ALA A 807 -18.90 -12.24 15.35
N GLY A 808 -19.50 -13.36 14.95
CA GLY A 808 -20.44 -14.13 15.77
C GLY A 808 -21.78 -13.43 16.00
N MET A 809 -22.42 -13.72 17.14
CA MET A 809 -23.68 -13.10 17.53
C MET A 809 -23.42 -11.68 18.02
N VAL A 810 -24.05 -10.69 17.39
CA VAL A 810 -23.97 -9.28 17.80
C VAL A 810 -25.33 -8.83 18.33
N GLN A 811 -25.41 -8.57 19.64
CA GLN A 811 -26.52 -7.84 20.23
C GLN A 811 -26.19 -6.35 20.20
N LYS A 812 -26.98 -5.56 19.47
CA LYS A 812 -26.95 -4.10 19.62
C LYS A 812 -27.85 -3.68 20.76
N ILE A 813 -27.43 -2.68 21.53
CA ILE A 813 -28.21 -2.04 22.60
C ILE A 813 -28.19 -0.52 22.41
N SER A 814 -29.20 0.20 22.91
CA SER A 814 -29.18 1.66 22.88
C SER A 814 -28.03 2.22 23.73
N CYS A 815 -27.61 3.45 23.43
CA CYS A 815 -26.79 4.24 24.35
C CYS A 815 -27.63 5.41 24.85
N ASP A 816 -27.68 5.58 26.18
CA ASP A 816 -28.50 6.61 26.82
C ASP A 816 -27.79 7.99 26.89
N THR A 817 -26.52 8.04 26.47
CA THR A 817 -25.68 9.25 26.38
C THR A 817 -25.11 9.50 24.97
N PRO A 818 -25.94 9.47 23.89
CA PRO A 818 -25.44 9.53 22.51
C PRO A 818 -24.79 10.88 22.18
N ASN A 819 -25.17 11.95 22.88
CA ASN A 819 -24.55 13.27 22.84
C ASN A 819 -23.10 13.30 23.39
N LEU A 820 -22.71 12.31 24.20
CA LEU A 820 -21.37 12.15 24.77
C LEU A 820 -20.60 10.98 24.12
N SER A 821 -21.10 10.41 23.02
CA SER A 821 -20.48 9.30 22.27
C SER A 821 -19.03 9.58 21.83
N MET A 822 -18.77 10.78 21.30
CA MET A 822 -17.42 11.24 20.90
C MET A 822 -16.44 11.35 22.09
N GLN A 823 -16.97 11.31 23.32
CA GLN A 823 -16.23 11.34 24.58
C GLN A 823 -16.12 9.95 25.22
N LEU A 824 -16.41 8.87 24.48
CA LEU A 824 -16.42 7.48 24.92
C LEU A 824 -17.48 7.12 25.98
N SER A 825 -18.46 7.99 26.25
CA SER A 825 -19.54 7.70 27.22
C SER A 825 -20.36 6.45 26.84
N CYS A 826 -20.63 6.24 25.55
CA CYS A 826 -21.29 5.03 25.05
C CYS A 826 -20.39 3.79 25.02
N HIS A 827 -19.07 3.95 25.15
CA HIS A 827 -18.14 2.83 25.20
C HIS A 827 -18.15 2.17 26.58
N MET A 828 -18.26 2.98 27.64
CA MET A 828 -18.16 2.57 29.05
C MET A 828 -19.07 1.38 29.41
N LEU A 829 -18.50 0.43 30.15
CA LEU A 829 -19.19 -0.80 30.56
C LEU A 829 -20.29 -0.52 31.57
N GLU A 830 -20.10 0.48 32.41
CA GLU A 830 -21.01 0.93 33.45
C GLU A 830 -22.37 1.34 32.87
N GLY A 831 -22.37 2.12 31.79
CA GLY A 831 -23.58 2.48 31.05
C GLY A 831 -24.20 1.26 30.35
N THR A 832 -23.37 0.36 29.80
CA THR A 832 -23.82 -0.90 29.21
C THR A 832 -24.53 -1.80 30.24
N ILE A 833 -24.02 -1.87 31.47
CA ILE A 833 -24.62 -2.64 32.58
C ILE A 833 -25.96 -2.05 32.99
N CYS A 834 -26.07 -0.73 33.19
CA CYS A 834 -27.36 -0.10 33.51
C CYS A 834 -28.38 -0.30 32.37
N ASN A 835 -27.99 -0.07 31.11
CA ASN A 835 -28.90 -0.26 29.98
C ASN A 835 -29.40 -1.72 29.90
N LEU A 836 -28.53 -2.71 30.12
CA LEU A 836 -28.94 -4.12 30.19
C LEU A 836 -29.86 -4.40 31.38
N LEU A 837 -29.61 -3.83 32.57
CA LEU A 837 -30.46 -4.00 33.74
C LEU A 837 -31.86 -3.40 33.55
N GLU A 838 -31.95 -2.22 32.97
CA GLU A 838 -33.22 -1.53 32.68
C GLU A 838 -34.04 -2.23 31.58
N ASN A 839 -33.39 -2.89 30.63
CA ASN A 839 -34.04 -3.51 29.47
C ASN A 839 -34.24 -5.03 29.57
N CYS A 840 -33.51 -5.70 30.46
CA CYS A 840 -33.61 -7.16 30.71
C CYS A 840 -34.14 -7.50 32.11
N GLY A 841 -34.08 -6.58 33.08
CA GLY A 841 -34.17 -6.88 34.51
C GLY A 841 -32.96 -7.66 35.02
N ASP A 842 -32.81 -7.85 36.33
CA ASP A 842 -31.84 -8.81 36.90
C ASP A 842 -32.50 -10.18 37.10
N PRO A 843 -32.14 -11.23 36.33
CA PRO A 843 -32.73 -12.56 36.46
C PRO A 843 -32.49 -13.24 37.80
N ARG A 844 -31.58 -12.72 38.64
CA ARG A 844 -31.26 -13.25 39.97
C ARG A 844 -31.87 -12.44 41.11
N GLY A 845 -32.51 -11.30 40.83
CA GLY A 845 -33.19 -10.48 41.83
C GLY A 845 -32.26 -9.81 42.84
N ARG A 846 -31.04 -9.40 42.45
CA ARG A 846 -30.01 -8.82 43.33
C ARG A 846 -29.91 -7.30 43.26
N ILE A 847 -30.21 -6.71 42.10
CA ILE A 847 -30.00 -5.28 41.83
C ILE A 847 -31.37 -4.59 41.76
N SER A 848 -31.58 -3.59 42.62
CA SER A 848 -32.82 -2.80 42.75
C SER A 848 -32.79 -1.49 41.95
N ALA A 849 -31.61 -0.92 41.72
CA ALA A 849 -31.42 0.30 40.93
C ALA A 849 -30.04 0.30 40.24
N CYS A 850 -29.94 1.05 39.15
CA CYS A 850 -28.66 1.33 38.48
C CYS A 850 -28.60 2.81 38.11
N ARG A 851 -27.46 3.45 38.30
CA ARG A 851 -27.22 4.84 37.87
C ARG A 851 -25.82 4.98 37.31
N PHE A 852 -25.74 5.42 36.07
CA PHE A 852 -24.50 5.75 35.37
C PHE A 852 -24.34 7.28 35.29
N GLU A 853 -23.16 7.79 35.63
CA GLU A 853 -22.80 9.20 35.41
C GLU A 853 -21.47 9.33 34.66
N HIS A 854 -21.45 10.16 33.61
CA HIS A 854 -20.25 10.51 32.84
C HIS A 854 -20.01 12.02 32.86
N LYS A 855 -19.02 12.48 33.65
CA LYS A 855 -18.77 13.90 33.94
C LYS A 855 -17.32 14.29 33.63
N ILE A 856 -17.06 14.78 32.43
CA ILE A 856 -15.70 15.23 32.02
C ILE A 856 -15.30 16.58 32.64
N ALA A 857 -16.26 17.41 33.05
CA ALA A 857 -15.97 18.70 33.68
C ALA A 857 -15.13 18.58 34.97
N SER A 858 -15.18 17.42 35.66
CA SER A 858 -14.33 17.15 36.82
C SER A 858 -12.85 17.01 36.47
N VAL A 859 -12.47 16.68 35.22
CA VAL A 859 -11.06 16.54 34.84
C VAL A 859 -10.33 17.86 35.01
N THR A 860 -10.95 18.97 34.65
CA THR A 860 -10.36 20.31 34.88
C THR A 860 -10.23 20.62 36.37
N ASP A 861 -11.23 20.29 37.18
CA ASP A 861 -11.26 20.63 38.61
C ASP A 861 -10.34 19.73 39.46
N ASP A 862 -10.22 18.43 39.13
CA ASP A 862 -9.34 17.47 39.81
C ASP A 862 -7.90 17.50 39.27
N MET A 863 -7.69 17.80 37.99
CA MET A 863 -6.32 17.92 37.46
C MET A 863 -5.67 19.25 37.81
N LEU A 864 -6.38 20.39 37.89
CA LEU A 864 -5.74 21.67 38.23
C LEU A 864 -4.87 21.61 39.51
N PRO A 865 -5.38 21.12 40.67
CA PRO A 865 -4.57 21.04 41.88
C PRO A 865 -3.45 19.98 41.78
N LYS A 866 -3.68 18.86 41.08
CA LYS A 866 -2.66 17.81 40.89
C LYS A 866 -1.55 18.23 39.91
N LEU A 867 -1.87 18.96 38.84
CA LEU A 867 -0.88 19.58 37.94
C LEU A 867 -0.11 20.69 38.65
N ALA A 868 -0.78 21.52 39.45
CA ALA A 868 -0.12 22.58 40.23
C ALA A 868 0.89 22.01 41.25
N ALA A 869 0.66 20.80 41.76
CA ALA A 869 1.61 20.09 42.63
C ALA A 869 2.83 19.51 41.89
N VAL A 870 2.70 19.20 40.58
CA VAL A 870 3.80 18.64 39.75
C VAL A 870 4.57 19.73 39.00
N LEU A 871 3.90 20.82 38.62
CA LEU A 871 4.50 22.01 38.00
C LEU A 871 5.08 22.94 39.06
N SER A 872 6.22 22.55 39.64
CA SER A 872 7.00 23.50 40.43
C SER A 872 7.36 24.74 39.58
N PRO A 873 7.51 25.94 40.18
CA PRO A 873 7.85 27.16 39.45
C PRO A 873 9.12 27.00 38.58
N GLU A 874 10.06 26.18 39.03
CA GLU A 874 11.32 25.87 38.34
C GLU A 874 11.11 25.09 37.03
N VAL A 875 10.14 24.15 37.00
CA VAL A 875 9.78 23.40 35.78
C VAL A 875 9.10 24.33 34.77
N LEU A 876 8.22 25.22 35.22
CA LEU A 876 7.59 26.23 34.36
C LEU A 876 8.63 27.20 33.77
N VAL A 877 9.59 27.67 34.59
CA VAL A 877 10.68 28.54 34.13
C VAL A 877 11.58 27.81 33.14
N THR A 878 12.00 26.56 33.38
CA THR A 878 12.85 25.80 32.44
C THR A 878 12.12 25.46 31.14
N MET A 879 10.82 25.16 31.17
CA MET A 879 10.00 24.99 29.97
C MET A 879 9.83 26.31 29.18
N ALA A 880 9.59 27.43 29.86
CA ALA A 880 9.51 28.74 29.22
C ALA A 880 10.85 29.16 28.58
N VAL A 881 11.96 28.93 29.27
CA VAL A 881 13.33 29.23 28.78
C VAL A 881 13.70 28.34 27.60
N THR A 882 13.42 27.03 27.65
CA THR A 882 13.67 26.14 26.50
C THR A 882 12.79 26.46 25.30
N ALA A 883 11.51 26.79 25.51
CA ALA A 883 10.61 27.28 24.46
C ALA A 883 11.12 28.60 23.85
N ALA A 884 11.59 29.55 24.66
CA ALA A 884 12.18 30.80 24.19
C ALA A 884 13.48 30.59 23.40
N ILE A 885 14.34 29.66 23.82
CA ILE A 885 15.56 29.28 23.10
C ILE A 885 15.21 28.65 21.73
N LEU A 886 14.27 27.70 21.69
CA LEU A 886 13.80 27.07 20.45
C LEU A 886 13.12 28.09 19.51
N LEU A 887 12.32 29.01 20.04
CA LEU A 887 11.71 30.08 19.26
C LEU A 887 12.77 31.06 18.71
N SER A 888 13.76 31.44 19.53
CA SER A 888 14.84 32.35 19.09
C SER A 888 15.72 31.73 18.00
N THR A 889 16.01 30.42 18.08
CA THR A 889 16.80 29.70 17.08
C THR A 889 16.02 29.49 15.77
N PHE A 890 14.71 29.26 15.86
CA PHE A 890 13.82 29.23 14.70
C PHE A 890 13.71 30.60 14.00
N LEU A 891 13.54 31.68 14.76
CA LEU A 891 13.47 33.04 14.23
C LEU A 891 14.82 33.50 13.63
N ARG A 892 15.96 33.17 14.25
CA ARG A 892 17.30 33.43 13.69
C ARG A 892 17.52 32.69 12.36
N ARG A 893 17.08 31.43 12.23
CA ARG A 893 17.12 30.67 10.96
C ARG A 893 16.26 31.29 9.85
N LYS A 894 15.17 31.99 10.19
CA LYS A 894 14.35 32.71 9.21
C LYS A 894 15.02 34.01 8.75
N SER A 895 15.77 34.68 9.63
CA SER A 895 16.50 35.92 9.29
C SER A 895 17.72 35.69 8.40
N SER A 896 18.39 34.53 8.48
CA SER A 896 19.58 34.23 7.67
C SER A 896 19.29 33.87 6.20
N SER A 897 18.02 33.87 5.79
CA SER A 897 17.58 33.53 4.42
C SER A 897 17.37 34.77 3.52
N VAL A 898 17.58 35.99 4.02
CA VAL A 898 17.32 37.23 3.27
C VAL A 898 18.46 38.25 3.41
N THR A 899 19.68 37.85 3.04
CA THR A 899 20.70 38.78 2.47
C THR A 899 21.84 37.99 1.82
N ALA A 900 21.97 38.14 0.50
CA ALA A 900 23.21 37.86 -0.23
C ALA A 900 23.32 38.89 -1.36
N PRO A 901 24.13 39.96 -1.20
CA PRO A 901 24.42 40.88 -2.29
C PRO A 901 25.27 40.18 -3.37
N ALA A 902 25.01 40.47 -4.64
CA ALA A 902 25.79 39.92 -5.73
C ALA A 902 27.20 40.54 -5.77
N ALA A 903 28.23 39.69 -5.87
CA ALA A 903 29.58 40.12 -6.20
C ALA A 903 29.77 40.08 -7.73
N SER A 904 30.25 41.18 -8.31
CA SER A 904 30.76 41.24 -9.68
C SER A 904 32.26 41.60 -9.67
N PRO A 905 33.04 41.26 -10.71
CA PRO A 905 34.45 40.92 -10.54
C PRO A 905 35.39 42.13 -10.49
N SER A 906 36.45 42.01 -9.68
CA SER A 906 37.55 42.98 -9.61
C SER A 906 38.63 42.68 -10.65
N HIS A 907 39.02 43.68 -11.43
CA HIS A 907 40.24 43.62 -12.26
C HIS A 907 41.03 44.94 -12.21
N ARG A 908 42.31 44.81 -11.82
CA ARG A 908 43.47 45.70 -12.08
C ARG A 908 43.52 47.14 -11.51
N ARG A 909 44.45 47.30 -10.55
CA ARG A 909 45.50 48.36 -10.41
C ARG A 909 45.24 49.76 -11.00
N GLY A 910 45.29 50.79 -10.13
CA GLY A 910 45.52 52.20 -10.47
C GLY A 910 45.75 53.08 -9.22
N ARG A 911 46.59 54.12 -9.30
CA ARG A 911 46.97 55.05 -8.20
C ARG A 911 45.99 56.25 -8.04
N PRO A 912 46.10 57.14 -7.02
CA PRO A 912 44.93 57.80 -6.42
C PRO A 912 44.68 59.30 -6.73
N SER A 913 43.50 59.79 -6.27
CA SER A 913 43.13 61.16 -5.85
C SER A 913 42.96 62.28 -6.91
N PRO A 914 42.24 63.40 -6.64
CA PRO A 914 41.01 63.61 -5.83
C PRO A 914 39.95 64.54 -6.53
N SER A 915 38.94 65.02 -5.77
CA SER A 915 38.13 66.26 -6.01
C SER A 915 36.75 66.13 -6.74
N PRO A 916 35.81 67.10 -6.55
CA PRO A 916 34.38 66.78 -6.40
C PRO A 916 33.40 67.50 -7.38
N GLY A 917 32.11 67.13 -7.35
CA GLY A 917 31.04 68.00 -7.87
C GLY A 917 29.64 67.41 -8.05
N GLY A 918 28.62 68.12 -7.57
CA GLY A 918 27.42 68.38 -8.42
C GLY A 918 26.17 67.50 -8.31
N GLY A 919 25.44 67.57 -7.19
CA GLY A 919 24.11 68.21 -7.15
C GLY A 919 22.83 67.56 -7.74
N ARG A 920 21.76 67.64 -6.92
CA ARG A 920 20.32 67.82 -7.28
C ARG A 920 19.61 66.63 -7.98
N ARG A 921 18.28 66.41 -7.83
CA ARG A 921 17.21 66.93 -6.95
C ARG A 921 16.00 65.96 -7.06
N ARG A 922 15.09 65.98 -6.07
CA ARG A 922 13.61 65.71 -6.14
C ARG A 922 13.14 64.54 -7.05
N GLY A 923 12.48 63.48 -6.60
CA GLY A 923 11.59 63.34 -5.44
C GLY A 923 10.14 63.68 -5.81
N TYR A 924 9.21 62.74 -5.60
CA TYR A 924 7.79 63.02 -5.39
C TYR A 924 7.13 61.93 -4.54
N ILE A 925 6.15 62.34 -3.73
CA ILE A 925 5.46 61.54 -2.71
C ILE A 925 3.99 61.38 -3.18
N ARG A 926 3.31 60.31 -2.71
CA ARG A 926 2.02 60.37 -1.94
C ARG A 926 0.91 59.37 -2.39
N ARG A 927 0.51 58.48 -1.46
CA ARG A 927 -0.87 57.94 -1.20
C ARG A 927 -1.59 57.22 -2.38
N ASN A 928 -2.67 56.43 -2.27
CA ASN A 928 -3.57 55.89 -1.22
C ASN A 928 -4.21 54.59 -1.83
N SER A 929 -4.99 53.70 -1.19
CA SER A 929 -5.36 53.38 0.21
C SER A 929 -6.11 52.02 0.27
N VAL A 930 -6.21 51.44 1.47
CA VAL A 930 -7.34 50.66 2.05
C VAL A 930 -8.45 50.16 1.09
N ILE A 931 -8.63 48.84 0.94
CA ILE A 931 -9.41 47.94 1.83
C ILE A 931 -8.64 46.62 1.95
#